data_AF-A0A3N2AWK3-F1
#
_entry.id   AF-A0A3N2AWK3-F1
#
_cell.length_a   1.000
_cell.length_b   1.000
_cell.length_c   1.000
_cell.angle_alpha   90.00
_cell.angle_beta   90.00
_cell.angle_gamma   90.00
#
_symmetry.space_group_name_H-M   'P 1'
#
loop_
_entity.id
_entity.type
_entity.pdbx_description
1 polymer ?
#
loop_
_entity_poly.entity_id
_entity_poly.type
_entity_poly.pdbx_seq_one_letter_code
_entity_poly.pdbx_strand_id
1 'polypeptide(L)'
;MQRRPVPRRPIPRRSIPASAVAVTAVAVLVVSLAMPTAASAAAPAAAVLVAPTNGGTTASASPTLSVTASDPDGGPLDVTFEGRRVGATVPGATDAEPFSVVVVPDTQNYSYGPIDLLDAQLGWVRDSRDALDTAFVIQVGDLVSEWDTPRHWDNVSRSFAILDDAGVPNTVVPGNHDFDNVTGDLGPYNSHFPSTRYSGASWNTATTRYGGYLGQDQFGPDPIDRGNGDSYALFTAGGRDFLVLNLEWEAPQYALDWADRVIDAHPGRSVIMATHSFVSVNGTRRATAQRPGGTSQTALWEGFVRTHCEIDLVVAGHEHQGDLGEAHRVDANACGEPVPQILTDYQARANGGDGWLRYYTFDPAANTMRATTYSPTLDRYETDGNSSFTLPFELTEPQPAPFAPIATSTVSSGGTASATWSGLAHDTAYEWRAVVDDGATRTASATWTLRTPPAPQAVLAADAFGRTVTGGWGSADVGGAWTPGTGTTGPFSVNGSEGLMTLAPGQTREVRLGSTSGTSAVVDARVSTNLAAAGGAAHTTIIGRQVGTSSYGLNVRFEPNGVLRLYLLHNNTALAQRVTTWTPGQRFNTRLSVTGTNPTQLATMVWPVGSPEPISWQLTATSTVAAMQAAGPVVIKTAVSSTSTVASTRVAFDDLRVVDPVGVPPQNAAPVARFTTGGTGLTVTADGTGSTDADGTITGYAWTWGDGSTSTGSTAQHTYAAAGTYSIGLTVTDDGGATHATSSSVTVTALPPQNQPPTAAIAAPTITGRTVALDGRGSTDPDGTIATYAWQFGDGSIGSGPTPTHTYATDGTRAVTLTVTDDDGATASTTRSVTVTTAPPAGVLATDAFGRVLSNAWGTADTGGPWTLSGTASAFSVGGGAGVVAIGPGSTREARLAGVSTSNAVVTVRISADAAAAGGAASATVVGRMVGTSTYAARLRLEPGGTIRLYLLRDEVALAGSYVLPGAYVPGEAIMLRLSVRGASPTTLGAMIWRASGTQPASWQLQATDATAAMQTAGIVTLKSAISSSSTVATTRIRYDDYRVTTS
;
A
#
# COMPACT_ATOMS: atom_id res chain seq x y z
N MET A 1 8.61 68.17 -19.19
CA MET A 1 9.10 67.92 -20.57
C MET A 1 9.48 66.45 -20.63
N GLN A 2 8.66 65.59 -21.25
CA GLN A 2 8.67 65.19 -22.68
C GLN A 2 9.80 64.19 -23.07
N ARG A 3 9.37 63.00 -23.52
CA ARG A 3 10.08 62.01 -24.39
C ARG A 3 11.27 61.26 -23.76
N ARG A 4 11.60 60.02 -24.13
CA ARG A 4 10.92 58.87 -24.82
C ARG A 4 11.82 57.63 -24.55
N PRO A 5 11.29 56.39 -24.50
CA PRO A 5 12.13 55.19 -24.41
C PRO A 5 12.81 54.85 -25.75
N VAL A 6 13.99 54.22 -25.69
CA VAL A 6 14.80 53.76 -26.83
C VAL A 6 14.94 52.23 -26.74
N PRO A 7 14.86 51.48 -27.86
CA PRO A 7 14.64 50.03 -27.82
C PRO A 7 15.91 49.17 -27.66
N ARG A 8 15.72 47.93 -27.18
CA ARG A 8 16.75 46.87 -27.20
C ARG A 8 17.05 46.39 -28.63
N ARG A 9 18.31 46.09 -28.92
CA ARG A 9 18.76 45.33 -30.11
C ARG A 9 19.53 44.07 -29.68
N PRO A 10 19.46 42.95 -30.41
CA PRO A 10 20.18 41.72 -30.12
C PRO A 10 21.62 41.73 -30.64
N ILE A 11 22.45 40.82 -30.12
CA ILE A 11 23.85 40.58 -30.53
C ILE A 11 23.97 39.16 -31.12
N PRO A 12 24.78 38.92 -32.18
CA PRO A 12 24.65 37.73 -33.04
C PRO A 12 25.71 36.65 -32.78
N ARG A 13 25.56 35.50 -33.45
CA ARG A 13 26.67 34.56 -33.73
C ARG A 13 26.91 34.41 -35.24
N ARG A 14 28.20 34.38 -35.62
CA ARG A 14 28.69 34.17 -37.00
C ARG A 14 28.94 32.68 -37.27
N SER A 15 28.99 32.35 -38.55
CA SER A 15 29.13 31.02 -39.16
C SER A 15 30.48 30.84 -39.89
N ILE A 16 30.60 29.76 -40.70
CA ILE A 16 31.58 29.48 -41.78
C ILE A 16 32.86 28.71 -41.35
N PRO A 17 33.45 27.77 -42.15
CA PRO A 17 33.02 27.16 -43.44
C PRO A 17 32.96 25.60 -43.45
N ALA A 18 32.45 25.03 -44.54
CA ALA A 18 32.92 23.74 -45.07
C ALA A 18 33.02 23.78 -46.61
N SER A 19 34.17 23.36 -47.15
CA SER A 19 34.50 23.14 -48.57
C SER A 19 35.80 22.29 -48.55
N ALA A 20 36.10 21.35 -49.44
CA ALA A 20 35.71 21.23 -50.84
C ALA A 20 35.90 19.79 -51.38
N VAL A 21 35.20 19.45 -52.49
CA VAL A 21 35.72 18.79 -53.72
C VAL A 21 36.24 17.33 -53.66
N ALA A 22 35.97 16.44 -54.62
CA ALA A 22 34.96 16.34 -55.70
C ALA A 22 35.06 14.96 -56.38
N VAL A 23 34.00 14.52 -57.09
CA VAL A 23 34.09 13.70 -58.32
C VAL A 23 33.00 14.17 -59.29
N THR A 24 33.28 14.18 -60.61
CA THR A 24 32.36 14.64 -61.67
C THR A 24 32.25 13.64 -62.82
N ALA A 25 31.07 13.67 -63.47
CA ALA A 25 30.67 13.04 -64.75
C ALA A 25 30.33 11.54 -64.70
N VAL A 26 29.48 10.96 -65.58
CA VAL A 26 28.81 11.51 -66.80
C VAL A 26 27.28 11.40 -66.69
N ALA A 27 26.56 12.21 -67.48
CA ALA A 27 25.11 12.36 -67.58
C ALA A 27 24.37 11.35 -68.50
N VAL A 28 23.05 11.19 -68.30
CA VAL A 28 22.06 11.02 -69.39
C VAL A 28 20.82 11.89 -69.12
N LEU A 29 20.37 12.54 -70.19
CA LEU A 29 19.23 13.44 -70.38
C LEU A 29 17.97 13.20 -69.51
N VAL A 30 17.58 14.19 -68.70
CA VAL A 30 16.22 14.28 -68.14
C VAL A 30 15.31 14.98 -69.16
N VAL A 31 14.29 14.27 -69.64
CA VAL A 31 13.20 14.87 -70.42
C VAL A 31 12.23 15.57 -69.46
N SER A 32 11.85 16.81 -69.76
CA SER A 32 10.81 17.53 -69.02
C SER A 32 9.45 16.88 -69.19
N LEU A 33 9.10 15.98 -68.27
CA LEU A 33 7.71 15.63 -67.97
C LEU A 33 7.21 16.62 -66.92
N ALA A 34 6.16 17.38 -67.25
CA ALA A 34 5.44 18.16 -66.26
C ALA A 34 4.82 17.18 -65.26
N MET A 35 5.31 17.18 -64.02
CA MET A 35 4.65 16.42 -62.96
C MET A 35 3.29 17.08 -62.68
N PRO A 36 2.20 16.30 -62.62
CA PRO A 36 0.93 16.85 -62.19
C PRO A 36 1.07 17.34 -60.75
N THR A 37 0.52 18.51 -60.46
CA THR A 37 0.24 18.91 -59.08
C THR A 37 -0.62 17.83 -58.44
N ALA A 38 -0.14 17.22 -57.36
CA ALA A 38 -0.99 16.36 -56.53
C ALA A 38 -2.22 17.19 -56.14
N ALA A 39 -3.42 16.72 -56.50
CA ALA A 39 -4.64 17.33 -56.03
C ALA A 39 -4.64 17.27 -54.50
N SER A 40 -5.14 18.32 -53.84
CA SER A 40 -5.46 18.22 -52.43
C SER A 40 -6.55 17.16 -52.30
N ALA A 41 -6.23 16.02 -51.71
CA ALA A 41 -7.23 15.01 -51.39
C ALA A 41 -8.34 15.66 -50.55
N ALA A 42 -9.59 15.40 -50.90
CA ALA A 42 -10.74 16.00 -50.28
C ALA A 42 -11.23 15.08 -49.16
N ALA A 43 -11.27 15.60 -47.93
CA ALA A 43 -11.61 14.81 -46.75
C ALA A 43 -12.94 14.05 -46.91
N PRO A 44 -13.05 12.82 -46.37
CA PRO A 44 -14.20 11.97 -46.59
C PRO A 44 -15.45 12.60 -45.99
N ALA A 45 -16.61 12.35 -46.59
CA ALA A 45 -17.86 12.85 -46.05
C ALA A 45 -18.18 12.22 -44.69
N ALA A 46 -18.81 12.99 -43.80
CA ALA A 46 -19.32 12.47 -42.54
C ALA A 46 -20.32 11.33 -42.80
N ALA A 47 -20.13 10.19 -42.12
CA ALA A 47 -20.93 9.00 -42.36
C ALA A 47 -22.42 9.24 -42.09
N VAL A 48 -23.28 8.70 -42.96
CA VAL A 48 -24.73 8.85 -42.87
C VAL A 48 -25.33 7.62 -42.19
N LEU A 49 -26.14 7.86 -41.16
CA LEU A 49 -26.79 6.81 -40.37
C LEU A 49 -27.69 5.91 -41.23
N VAL A 50 -27.49 4.59 -41.11
CA VAL A 50 -28.38 3.55 -41.67
C VAL A 50 -29.18 2.87 -40.57
N ALA A 51 -28.50 2.42 -39.50
CA ALA A 51 -29.14 1.74 -38.36
C ALA A 51 -28.26 1.81 -37.09
N PRO A 52 -28.83 1.66 -35.88
CA PRO A 52 -30.27 1.76 -35.57
C PRO A 52 -30.77 3.22 -35.66
N THR A 53 -32.09 3.42 -35.63
CA THR A 53 -32.68 4.76 -35.61
C THR A 53 -32.19 5.55 -34.40
N ASN A 54 -31.69 6.77 -34.62
CA ASN A 54 -31.23 7.68 -33.56
C ASN A 54 -32.33 7.91 -32.50
N GLY A 55 -32.01 7.72 -31.23
CA GLY A 55 -32.95 7.81 -30.10
C GLY A 55 -33.89 6.61 -29.94
N GLY A 56 -33.77 5.57 -30.78
CA GLY A 56 -34.63 4.40 -30.76
C GLY A 56 -34.19 3.32 -29.77
N THR A 57 -35.15 2.53 -29.28
CA THR A 57 -34.87 1.27 -28.58
C THR A 57 -34.52 0.18 -29.60
N THR A 58 -33.41 -0.52 -29.40
CA THR A 58 -32.95 -1.60 -30.28
C THR A 58 -33.70 -2.90 -30.00
N ALA A 59 -33.77 -3.80 -30.99
CA ALA A 59 -34.41 -5.10 -30.83
C ALA A 59 -33.61 -6.10 -29.97
N SER A 60 -32.36 -5.77 -29.65
CA SER A 60 -31.40 -6.61 -28.95
C SER A 60 -30.43 -5.76 -28.12
N ALA A 61 -29.90 -6.33 -27.03
CA ALA A 61 -28.77 -5.79 -26.26
C ALA A 61 -27.40 -6.02 -26.94
N SER A 62 -27.40 -6.50 -28.19
CA SER A 62 -26.25 -6.51 -29.08
C SER A 62 -26.64 -5.96 -30.46
N PRO A 63 -26.91 -4.65 -30.59
CA PRO A 63 -27.36 -4.06 -31.83
C PRO A 63 -26.28 -4.01 -32.91
N THR A 64 -26.69 -4.17 -34.17
CA THR A 64 -25.87 -3.83 -35.33
C THR A 64 -25.97 -2.33 -35.62
N LEU A 65 -24.84 -1.66 -35.56
CA LEU A 65 -24.62 -0.30 -36.01
C LEU A 65 -24.27 -0.33 -37.50
N SER A 66 -24.80 0.60 -38.29
CA SER A 66 -24.55 0.67 -39.73
C SER A 66 -24.58 2.13 -40.21
N VAL A 67 -23.64 2.48 -41.08
CA VAL A 67 -23.55 3.79 -41.73
C VAL A 67 -23.11 3.64 -43.19
N THR A 68 -23.47 4.57 -44.05
CA THR A 68 -22.83 4.73 -45.37
C THR A 68 -21.71 5.76 -45.29
N ALA A 69 -20.59 5.47 -45.95
CA ALA A 69 -19.42 6.36 -46.00
C ALA A 69 -19.02 6.64 -47.45
N SER A 70 -18.58 7.85 -47.75
CA SER A 70 -18.22 8.25 -49.12
C SER A 70 -17.03 9.21 -49.15
N ASP A 71 -16.06 8.86 -49.98
CA ASP A 71 -14.88 9.64 -50.31
C ASP A 71 -15.16 10.41 -51.62
N PRO A 72 -15.02 11.75 -51.65
CA PRO A 72 -15.08 12.53 -52.89
C PRO A 72 -14.06 12.10 -53.96
N ASP A 73 -12.90 11.58 -53.55
CA ASP A 73 -11.83 11.07 -54.44
C ASP A 73 -12.02 9.59 -54.81
N GLY A 74 -12.98 8.91 -54.21
CA GLY A 74 -13.41 7.55 -54.57
C GLY A 74 -12.56 6.40 -54.01
N GLY A 75 -11.69 6.67 -53.03
CA GLY A 75 -10.87 5.68 -52.36
C GLY A 75 -11.64 4.68 -51.48
N PRO A 76 -10.93 3.65 -50.96
CA PRO A 76 -11.42 2.85 -49.85
C PRO A 76 -11.38 3.65 -48.55
N LEU A 77 -12.29 3.34 -47.63
CA LEU A 77 -12.51 4.03 -46.37
C LEU A 77 -12.54 3.05 -45.21
N ASP A 78 -11.75 3.32 -44.18
CA ASP A 78 -11.86 2.64 -42.90
C ASP A 78 -12.88 3.36 -42.02
N VAL A 79 -13.95 2.66 -41.65
CA VAL A 79 -15.03 3.19 -40.81
C VAL A 79 -14.93 2.56 -39.42
N THR A 80 -14.47 3.34 -38.45
CA THR A 80 -14.42 2.95 -37.03
C THR A 80 -15.72 3.36 -36.34
N PHE A 81 -16.42 2.38 -35.80
CA PHE A 81 -17.56 2.59 -34.90
C PHE A 81 -17.04 2.72 -33.48
N GLU A 82 -17.53 3.72 -32.75
CA GLU A 82 -17.10 3.99 -31.38
C GLU A 82 -18.28 4.51 -30.53
N GLY A 83 -18.32 4.13 -29.25
CA GLY A 83 -19.51 4.30 -28.41
C GLY A 83 -19.22 4.30 -26.90
N ARG A 84 -20.17 4.82 -26.13
CA ARG A 84 -20.17 4.86 -24.66
C ARG A 84 -21.61 4.84 -24.11
N ARG A 85 -21.76 4.61 -22.79
CA ARG A 85 -23.05 4.75 -22.10
C ARG A 85 -23.39 6.24 -21.93
N VAL A 86 -24.66 6.61 -22.14
CA VAL A 86 -25.12 8.00 -21.93
C VAL A 86 -24.96 8.38 -20.47
N GLY A 87 -24.34 9.54 -20.23
CA GLY A 87 -24.04 10.01 -18.87
C GLY A 87 -22.92 9.24 -18.17
N ALA A 88 -22.15 8.40 -18.89
CA ALA A 88 -20.90 7.88 -18.35
C ALA A 88 -19.88 9.02 -18.24
N THR A 89 -19.30 9.16 -17.06
CA THR A 89 -18.24 10.12 -16.76
C THR A 89 -16.93 9.41 -16.43
N VAL A 90 -15.84 10.15 -16.54
CA VAL A 90 -14.50 9.84 -16.04
C VAL A 90 -14.05 10.99 -15.13
N PRO A 91 -13.03 10.81 -14.28
CA PRO A 91 -12.36 11.93 -13.62
C PRO A 91 -12.01 13.03 -14.62
N GLY A 92 -12.16 14.28 -14.21
CA GLY A 92 -11.75 15.41 -15.01
C GLY A 92 -10.24 15.44 -15.19
N ALA A 93 -9.78 15.93 -16.34
CA ALA A 93 -8.36 16.15 -16.55
C ALA A 93 -7.84 17.15 -15.51
N THR A 94 -6.83 16.75 -14.75
CA THR A 94 -6.24 17.55 -13.68
C THR A 94 -4.73 17.37 -13.66
N ASP A 95 -4.02 18.45 -13.36
CA ASP A 95 -2.58 18.46 -13.08
C ASP A 95 -2.33 18.51 -11.55
N ALA A 96 -3.35 18.22 -10.73
CA ALA A 96 -3.26 18.27 -9.28
C ALA A 96 -2.67 16.97 -8.71
N GLU A 97 -1.62 17.12 -7.91
CA GLU A 97 -0.93 15.99 -7.26
C GLU A 97 -1.78 15.32 -6.17
N PRO A 98 -1.57 14.02 -5.90
CA PRO A 98 -2.15 13.34 -4.74
C PRO A 98 -1.67 13.93 -3.41
N PHE A 99 -2.57 13.98 -2.43
CA PHE A 99 -2.30 14.50 -1.08
C PHE A 99 -2.83 13.55 -0.01
N SER A 100 -2.40 13.70 1.24
CA SER A 100 -2.86 12.85 2.35
C SER A 100 -3.51 13.61 3.51
N VAL A 101 -4.50 12.98 4.16
CA VAL A 101 -5.01 13.36 5.49
C VAL A 101 -4.69 12.24 6.46
N VAL A 102 -4.09 12.56 7.61
CA VAL A 102 -3.76 11.58 8.66
C VAL A 102 -4.81 11.62 9.77
N VAL A 103 -5.27 10.45 10.21
CA VAL A 103 -6.07 10.27 11.42
C VAL A 103 -5.24 9.60 12.51
N VAL A 104 -5.08 10.31 13.61
CA VAL A 104 -4.56 9.81 14.88
C VAL A 104 -5.75 9.28 15.69
N PRO A 105 -5.70 8.02 16.16
CA PRO A 105 -6.83 7.36 16.83
C PRO A 105 -7.05 7.92 18.24
N ASP A 106 -7.95 7.26 18.97
CA ASP A 106 -7.97 7.13 20.42
C ASP A 106 -6.55 6.91 21.00
N THR A 107 -6.12 7.79 21.92
CA THR A 107 -4.74 7.82 22.48
C THR A 107 -4.69 7.78 24.00
N GLN A 108 -5.85 7.67 24.66
CA GLN A 108 -6.04 7.67 26.11
C GLN A 108 -5.13 6.67 26.85
N ASN A 109 -4.86 5.51 26.26
CA ASN A 109 -3.98 4.49 26.86
C ASN A 109 -2.49 4.91 26.94
N TYR A 110 -2.06 5.90 26.17
CA TYR A 110 -0.70 6.46 26.24
C TYR A 110 -0.58 7.56 27.29
N SER A 111 -1.67 8.26 27.62
CA SER A 111 -1.66 9.48 28.46
C SER A 111 -1.13 9.25 29.89
N TYR A 112 -1.30 8.04 30.42
CA TYR A 112 -0.90 7.67 31.79
C TYR A 112 0.30 6.71 31.86
N GLY A 113 0.67 6.10 30.72
CA GLY A 113 1.64 5.01 30.62
C GLY A 113 2.73 5.28 29.57
N PRO A 114 2.79 4.50 28.47
CA PRO A 114 3.87 4.54 27.47
C PRO A 114 3.70 5.72 26.50
N ILE A 115 3.83 6.95 27.00
CA ILE A 115 3.65 8.18 26.20
C ILE A 115 4.61 8.27 25.00
N ASP A 116 5.74 7.55 25.04
CA ASP A 116 6.68 7.41 23.91
C ASP A 116 6.01 6.84 22.64
N LEU A 117 4.90 6.09 22.75
CA LEU A 117 4.13 5.60 21.60
C LEU A 117 3.42 6.74 20.87
N LEU A 118 2.88 7.72 21.62
CA LEU A 118 2.29 8.93 21.04
C LEU A 118 3.37 9.86 20.45
N ASP A 119 4.51 9.99 21.13
CA ASP A 119 5.66 10.73 20.58
C ASP A 119 6.17 10.11 19.26
N ALA A 120 6.14 8.78 19.15
CA ALA A 120 6.48 8.07 17.91
C ALA A 120 5.42 8.25 16.81
N GLN A 121 4.12 8.23 17.14
CA GLN A 121 3.05 8.54 16.20
C GLN A 121 3.21 9.96 15.62
N LEU A 122 3.24 10.98 16.48
CA LEU A 122 3.28 12.37 16.05
C LEU A 122 4.64 12.76 15.46
N GLY A 123 5.72 12.13 15.93
CA GLY A 123 7.06 12.21 15.33
C GLY A 123 7.10 11.64 13.91
N TRP A 124 6.47 10.49 13.68
CA TRP A 124 6.36 9.93 12.33
C TRP A 124 5.49 10.81 11.42
N VAL A 125 4.36 11.33 11.90
CA VAL A 125 3.52 12.26 11.12
C VAL A 125 4.32 13.51 10.71
N ARG A 126 5.13 14.07 11.62
CA ARG A 126 6.07 15.15 11.31
C ARG A 126 7.07 14.74 10.23
N ASP A 127 7.69 13.57 10.35
CA ASP A 127 8.81 13.15 9.51
C ASP A 127 8.36 12.59 8.13
N SER A 128 7.13 12.11 8.02
CA SER A 128 6.55 11.56 6.78
C SER A 128 5.76 12.59 5.95
N ARG A 129 5.38 13.74 6.51
CA ARG A 129 4.49 14.73 5.87
C ARG A 129 4.90 15.12 4.45
N ASP A 130 6.20 15.30 4.19
CA ASP A 130 6.72 15.77 2.91
C ASP A 130 6.73 14.64 1.86
N ALA A 131 6.69 13.37 2.29
CA ALA A 131 6.63 12.17 1.44
C ALA A 131 5.20 11.67 1.20
N LEU A 132 4.25 12.04 2.07
CA LEU A 132 2.83 11.74 1.94
C LEU A 132 2.00 12.89 1.35
N ASP A 133 2.62 14.07 1.17
CA ASP A 133 1.96 15.36 0.94
C ASP A 133 0.80 15.58 1.93
N THR A 134 1.11 15.51 3.23
CA THR A 134 0.10 15.60 4.29
C THR A 134 -0.48 17.01 4.37
N ALA A 135 -1.70 17.18 3.87
CA ALA A 135 -2.45 18.43 3.90
C ALA A 135 -3.03 18.74 5.28
N PHE A 136 -3.43 17.71 6.05
CA PHE A 136 -4.05 17.89 7.37
C PHE A 136 -3.93 16.65 8.28
N VAL A 137 -3.98 16.88 9.59
CA VAL A 137 -3.99 15.84 10.63
C VAL A 137 -5.21 16.01 11.54
N ILE A 138 -5.90 14.92 11.84
CA ILE A 138 -7.11 14.91 12.67
C ILE A 138 -6.89 13.90 13.80
N GLN A 139 -7.13 14.30 15.06
CA GLN A 139 -7.24 13.36 16.18
C GLN A 139 -8.73 13.20 16.57
N VAL A 140 -9.19 11.94 16.68
CA VAL A 140 -10.63 11.59 16.79
C VAL A 140 -11.14 11.38 18.22
N GLY A 141 -10.59 12.08 19.21
CA GLY A 141 -11.04 12.02 20.61
C GLY A 141 -10.41 10.93 21.45
N ASP A 142 -10.69 10.98 22.75
CA ASP A 142 -10.00 10.22 23.80
C ASP A 142 -8.49 10.48 23.76
N LEU A 143 -8.16 11.75 24.02
CA LEU A 143 -6.80 12.22 24.21
C LEU A 143 -6.24 11.73 25.56
N VAL A 144 -7.06 11.74 26.61
CA VAL A 144 -6.68 11.31 27.97
C VAL A 144 -7.57 10.17 28.48
N SER A 145 -7.06 9.36 29.42
CA SER A 145 -7.86 8.30 30.08
C SER A 145 -8.80 8.82 31.18
N GLU A 146 -8.50 9.99 31.73
CA GLU A 146 -9.24 10.61 32.84
C GLU A 146 -9.21 12.13 32.65
N TRP A 147 -10.38 12.75 32.38
CA TRP A 147 -10.50 14.18 32.08
C TRP A 147 -10.04 15.10 33.22
N ASP A 148 -10.15 14.66 34.48
CA ASP A 148 -9.82 15.43 35.68
C ASP A 148 -8.39 15.20 36.21
N THR A 149 -7.58 14.35 35.56
CA THR A 149 -6.18 14.07 35.93
C THR A 149 -5.20 14.94 35.13
N PRO A 150 -4.60 16.01 35.70
CA PRO A 150 -3.81 16.99 34.94
C PRO A 150 -2.57 16.41 34.24
N ARG A 151 -1.95 15.40 34.85
CA ARG A 151 -0.76 14.74 34.30
C ARG A 151 -1.02 14.11 32.93
N HIS A 152 -2.24 13.64 32.66
CA HIS A 152 -2.59 13.07 31.36
C HIS A 152 -2.60 14.15 30.28
N TRP A 153 -3.17 15.30 30.60
CA TRP A 153 -3.18 16.48 29.73
C TRP A 153 -1.78 17.05 29.50
N ASP A 154 -0.96 17.19 30.55
CA ASP A 154 0.44 17.62 30.44
C ASP A 154 1.21 16.73 29.44
N ASN A 155 1.06 15.41 29.57
CA ASN A 155 1.72 14.41 28.73
C ASN A 155 1.31 14.52 27.26
N VAL A 156 0.01 14.57 26.99
CA VAL A 156 -0.56 14.54 25.63
C VAL A 156 -0.38 15.88 24.94
N SER A 157 -0.56 16.99 25.66
CA SER A 157 -0.29 18.35 25.15
C SER A 157 1.17 18.54 24.74
N ARG A 158 2.11 17.99 25.54
CA ARG A 158 3.54 17.94 25.22
C ARG A 158 3.82 17.11 23.96
N SER A 159 3.17 15.96 23.78
CA SER A 159 3.32 15.17 22.56
C SER A 159 2.79 15.92 21.33
N PHE A 160 1.64 16.58 21.43
CA PHE A 160 1.10 17.40 20.34
C PHE A 160 1.97 18.61 19.96
N ALA A 161 2.83 19.09 20.85
CA ALA A 161 3.81 20.13 20.50
C ALA A 161 4.79 19.69 19.39
N ILE A 162 4.95 18.37 19.15
CA ILE A 162 5.74 17.83 18.02
C ILE A 162 5.15 18.27 16.67
N LEU A 163 3.82 18.38 16.55
CA LEU A 163 3.16 18.88 15.34
C LEU A 163 3.19 20.41 15.27
N ASP A 164 2.99 21.08 16.41
CA ASP A 164 2.98 22.55 16.49
C ASP A 164 4.35 23.16 16.14
N ASP A 165 5.42 22.65 16.75
CA ASP A 165 6.81 23.08 16.50
C ASP A 165 7.24 22.82 15.05
N ALA A 166 6.66 21.79 14.43
CA ALA A 166 6.90 21.44 13.03
C ALA A 166 6.03 22.22 12.03
N GLY A 167 5.03 22.97 12.49
CA GLY A 167 4.06 23.63 11.62
C GLY A 167 3.20 22.66 10.80
N VAL A 168 2.80 21.53 11.39
CA VAL A 168 1.89 20.57 10.75
C VAL A 168 0.43 20.97 11.03
N PRO A 169 -0.40 21.22 9.99
CA PRO A 169 -1.83 21.53 10.17
C PRO A 169 -2.54 20.39 10.91
N ASN A 170 -3.15 20.71 12.05
CA ASN A 170 -3.81 19.70 12.88
C ASN A 170 -5.02 20.26 13.66
N THR A 171 -5.98 19.38 13.95
CA THR A 171 -7.04 19.59 14.95
C THR A 171 -7.28 18.33 15.78
N VAL A 172 -7.88 18.50 16.96
CA VAL A 172 -8.32 17.41 17.84
C VAL A 172 -9.81 17.59 18.18
N VAL A 173 -10.51 16.49 18.40
CA VAL A 173 -11.91 16.41 18.87
C VAL A 173 -11.89 15.93 20.33
N PRO A 174 -12.84 16.32 21.22
CA PRO A 174 -12.97 15.69 22.53
C PRO A 174 -13.78 14.38 22.47
N GLY A 175 -13.21 13.30 23.02
CA GLY A 175 -13.86 12.01 23.23
C GLY A 175 -14.53 11.87 24.60
N ASN A 176 -15.05 10.68 24.91
CA ASN A 176 -15.81 10.46 26.14
C ASN A 176 -14.96 10.37 27.41
N HIS A 177 -13.63 10.32 27.29
CA HIS A 177 -12.70 10.43 28.42
C HIS A 177 -12.12 11.84 28.60
N ASP A 178 -12.45 12.79 27.71
CA ASP A 178 -11.83 14.13 27.65
C ASP A 178 -12.62 15.24 28.38
N PHE A 179 -13.84 14.95 28.86
CA PHE A 179 -14.68 15.90 29.58
C PHE A 179 -15.63 15.23 30.59
N ASP A 180 -16.25 16.03 31.47
CA ASP A 180 -17.32 15.54 32.34
C ASP A 180 -18.58 15.23 31.52
N ASN A 181 -18.82 13.94 31.26
CA ASN A 181 -20.00 13.47 30.51
C ASN A 181 -21.36 13.81 31.16
N VAL A 182 -21.40 14.23 32.43
CA VAL A 182 -22.63 14.62 33.13
C VAL A 182 -22.93 16.11 32.94
N THR A 183 -21.91 16.98 33.03
CA THR A 183 -22.08 18.44 32.96
C THR A 183 -21.70 19.05 31.62
N GLY A 184 -20.88 18.37 30.82
CA GLY A 184 -20.29 18.86 29.58
C GLY A 184 -19.05 19.74 29.77
N ASP A 185 -18.44 19.79 30.96
CA ASP A 185 -17.31 20.66 31.27
C ASP A 185 -16.03 20.26 30.52
N LEU A 186 -15.59 21.12 29.60
CA LEU A 186 -14.36 21.00 28.80
C LEU A 186 -13.17 21.78 29.40
N GLY A 187 -13.24 22.27 30.64
CA GLY A 187 -12.21 23.12 31.24
C GLY A 187 -10.77 22.59 31.08
N PRO A 188 -10.46 21.34 31.47
CA PRO A 188 -9.14 20.74 31.27
C PRO A 188 -8.73 20.64 29.79
N TYR A 189 -9.60 20.13 28.92
CA TYR A 189 -9.39 20.07 27.46
C TYR A 189 -9.06 21.46 26.88
N ASN A 190 -9.90 22.46 27.12
CA ASN A 190 -9.74 23.81 26.60
C ASN A 190 -8.52 24.55 27.18
N SER A 191 -8.00 24.14 28.34
CA SER A 191 -6.77 24.71 28.90
C SER A 191 -5.48 24.17 28.24
N HIS A 192 -5.51 22.96 27.67
CA HIS A 192 -4.37 22.31 27.02
C HIS A 192 -4.45 22.36 25.49
N PHE A 193 -5.65 22.39 24.94
CA PHE A 193 -5.94 22.58 23.52
C PHE A 193 -6.81 23.85 23.29
N PRO A 194 -6.38 25.04 23.77
CA PRO A 194 -7.13 26.27 23.56
C PRO A 194 -7.17 26.63 22.08
N SER A 195 -8.23 27.32 21.65
CA SER A 195 -8.34 27.85 20.27
C SER A 195 -7.19 28.79 19.87
N THR A 196 -6.47 29.38 20.84
CA THR A 196 -5.24 30.16 20.60
C THR A 196 -4.05 29.31 20.15
N ARG A 197 -4.00 28.01 20.49
CA ARG A 197 -3.00 27.05 19.98
C ARG A 197 -3.09 26.95 18.46
N TYR A 198 -4.30 26.89 17.94
CA TYR A 198 -4.59 26.70 16.51
C TYR A 198 -4.65 28.01 15.73
N SER A 199 -5.38 29.02 16.22
CA SER A 199 -5.49 30.34 15.55
C SER A 199 -4.18 31.14 15.55
N GLY A 200 -3.25 30.85 16.47
CA GLY A 200 -1.90 31.40 16.49
C GLY A 200 -0.85 30.52 15.81
N ALA A 201 -1.22 29.35 15.26
CA ALA A 201 -0.25 28.38 14.75
C ALA A 201 0.51 28.87 13.50
N SER A 202 1.77 28.45 13.38
CA SER A 202 2.68 28.78 12.27
C SER A 202 2.20 28.27 10.90
N TRP A 203 1.33 27.25 10.89
CA TRP A 203 0.77 26.64 9.69
C TRP A 203 -0.41 27.40 9.07
N ASN A 204 -0.90 28.47 9.73
CA ASN A 204 -1.93 29.34 9.16
C ASN A 204 -1.38 30.11 7.95
N THR A 205 -1.88 29.78 6.76
CA THR A 205 -1.50 30.30 5.45
C THR A 205 -2.74 30.77 4.70
N ALA A 206 -2.57 31.18 3.43
CA ALA A 206 -3.70 31.55 2.57
C ALA A 206 -4.60 30.34 2.22
N THR A 207 -3.99 29.16 2.06
CA THR A 207 -4.64 27.91 1.61
C THR A 207 -5.00 26.98 2.76
N THR A 208 -4.36 27.07 3.92
CA THR A 208 -4.65 26.22 5.09
C THR A 208 -4.74 27.06 6.36
N ARG A 209 -5.85 27.04 7.10
CA ARG A 209 -6.04 27.83 8.33
C ARG A 209 -7.06 27.23 9.29
N TYR A 210 -6.89 27.50 10.58
CA TYR A 210 -7.94 27.33 11.57
C TYR A 210 -9.05 28.37 11.31
N GLY A 211 -10.31 27.94 11.28
CA GLY A 211 -11.45 28.79 10.96
C GLY A 211 -12.09 29.42 12.20
N GLY A 212 -12.38 28.61 13.21
CA GLY A 212 -13.05 29.07 14.42
C GLY A 212 -13.69 27.94 15.20
N TYR A 213 -14.50 28.33 16.19
CA TYR A 213 -15.17 27.41 17.11
C TYR A 213 -16.54 27.94 17.59
N LEU A 214 -17.33 27.05 18.20
CA LEU A 214 -18.64 27.35 18.78
C LEU A 214 -18.52 28.19 20.06
N GLY A 215 -19.06 29.41 20.04
CA GLY A 215 -18.94 30.40 21.12
C GLY A 215 -18.40 31.76 20.67
N GLN A 216 -18.08 31.89 19.38
CA GLN A 216 -17.49 33.10 18.80
C GLN A 216 -18.52 34.00 18.09
N ASP A 217 -19.79 33.58 18.00
CA ASP A 217 -20.87 34.26 17.28
C ASP A 217 -20.58 34.49 15.76
N GLN A 218 -19.61 33.75 15.17
CA GLN A 218 -19.10 34.04 13.82
C GLN A 218 -20.20 34.03 12.73
N PHE A 219 -21.17 33.13 12.87
CA PHE A 219 -22.22 32.87 11.87
C PHE A 219 -23.63 33.17 12.41
N GLY A 220 -23.72 33.97 13.48
CA GLY A 220 -24.93 34.20 14.25
C GLY A 220 -24.74 33.82 15.72
N PRO A 221 -25.71 34.15 16.59
CA PRO A 221 -25.55 34.00 18.04
C PRO A 221 -25.43 32.53 18.47
N ASP A 222 -24.37 32.23 19.19
CA ASP A 222 -24.09 30.92 19.76
C ASP A 222 -24.71 30.81 21.18
N PRO A 223 -25.45 29.73 21.51
CA PRO A 223 -26.12 29.62 22.81
C PRO A 223 -25.16 29.26 23.96
N ILE A 224 -23.93 28.86 23.66
CA ILE A 224 -22.90 28.42 24.60
C ILE A 224 -21.51 28.57 23.95
N ASP A 225 -20.49 28.82 24.77
CA ASP A 225 -19.07 28.71 24.37
C ASP A 225 -18.56 27.30 24.72
N ARG A 226 -18.14 26.54 23.71
CA ARG A 226 -17.53 25.20 23.86
C ARG A 226 -15.99 25.24 23.78
N GLY A 227 -15.40 26.40 23.52
CA GLY A 227 -13.98 26.51 23.16
C GLY A 227 -13.66 25.63 21.96
N ASN A 228 -12.49 25.00 21.95
CA ASN A 228 -12.06 24.14 20.84
C ASN A 228 -12.80 22.77 20.77
N GLY A 229 -13.82 22.54 21.59
CA GLY A 229 -14.57 21.27 21.61
C GLY A 229 -15.35 21.01 20.32
N ASP A 230 -15.90 22.07 19.73
CA ASP A 230 -16.54 22.07 18.42
C ASP A 230 -15.87 23.16 17.58
N SER A 231 -15.15 22.77 16.53
CA SER A 231 -14.27 23.66 15.78
C SER A 231 -14.25 23.33 14.29
N TYR A 232 -13.76 24.26 13.47
CA TYR A 232 -13.54 23.98 12.06
C TYR A 232 -12.22 24.56 11.55
N ALA A 233 -11.65 23.87 10.57
CA ALA A 233 -10.47 24.30 9.83
C ALA A 233 -10.72 24.21 8.33
N LEU A 234 -9.94 24.95 7.55
CA LEU A 234 -10.04 25.02 6.10
C LEU A 234 -8.68 24.65 5.50
N PHE A 235 -8.67 23.84 4.44
CA PHE A 235 -7.47 23.62 3.63
C PHE A 235 -7.80 23.56 2.14
N THR A 236 -6.78 23.66 1.28
CA THR A 236 -6.89 23.48 -0.17
C THR A 236 -5.80 22.49 -0.59
N ALA A 237 -6.18 21.36 -1.19
CA ALA A 237 -5.26 20.32 -1.64
C ALA A 237 -5.87 19.55 -2.82
N GLY A 238 -5.06 18.92 -3.67
CA GLY A 238 -5.55 18.17 -4.85
C GLY A 238 -6.42 18.98 -5.82
N GLY A 239 -6.29 20.31 -5.81
CA GLY A 239 -7.14 21.21 -6.60
C GLY A 239 -8.53 21.50 -6.04
N ARG A 240 -8.92 20.90 -4.90
CA ARG A 240 -10.22 21.07 -4.24
C ARG A 240 -10.08 21.79 -2.88
N ASP A 241 -11.16 22.48 -2.51
CA ASP A 241 -11.27 23.22 -1.25
C ASP A 241 -11.99 22.37 -0.20
N PHE A 242 -11.40 22.23 0.98
CA PHE A 242 -11.88 21.39 2.08
C PHE A 242 -12.23 22.19 3.33
N LEU A 243 -13.15 21.65 4.13
CA LEU A 243 -13.51 22.07 5.46
C LEU A 243 -13.45 20.85 6.38
N VAL A 244 -12.61 20.91 7.42
CA VAL A 244 -12.60 19.90 8.50
C VAL A 244 -13.56 20.40 9.58
N LEU A 245 -14.62 19.64 9.85
CA LEU A 245 -15.65 19.95 10.84
C LEU A 245 -15.48 19.02 12.03
N ASN A 246 -14.99 19.54 13.15
CA ASN A 246 -14.78 18.82 14.40
C ASN A 246 -16.02 18.97 15.30
N LEU A 247 -16.67 17.87 15.66
CA LEU A 247 -17.84 17.84 16.53
C LEU A 247 -17.60 16.96 17.76
N GLU A 248 -17.93 17.49 18.94
CA GLU A 248 -17.74 16.82 20.23
C GLU A 248 -18.45 15.45 20.30
N TRP A 249 -17.98 14.56 21.17
CA TRP A 249 -18.60 13.24 21.34
C TRP A 249 -20.11 13.32 21.63
N GLU A 250 -20.89 12.67 20.75
CA GLU A 250 -22.35 12.75 20.70
C GLU A 250 -22.88 14.19 20.73
N ALA A 251 -22.29 15.05 19.89
CA ALA A 251 -22.65 16.45 19.66
C ALA A 251 -24.15 16.77 19.93
N PRO A 252 -24.46 17.60 20.94
CA PRO A 252 -25.81 18.04 21.22
C PRO A 252 -26.39 18.90 20.09
N GLN A 253 -27.72 19.06 20.03
CA GLN A 253 -28.39 19.80 18.96
C GLN A 253 -27.80 21.20 18.71
N TYR A 254 -27.41 21.93 19.74
CA TYR A 254 -26.83 23.28 19.57
C TYR A 254 -25.50 23.29 18.79
N ALA A 255 -24.73 22.20 18.84
CA ALA A 255 -23.48 22.06 18.11
C ALA A 255 -23.77 21.70 16.64
N LEU A 256 -24.80 20.89 16.39
CA LEU A 256 -25.28 20.60 15.04
C LEU A 256 -25.89 21.86 14.38
N ASP A 257 -26.67 22.64 15.13
CA ASP A 257 -27.22 23.92 14.66
C ASP A 257 -26.11 24.93 14.30
N TRP A 258 -24.97 24.90 15.00
CA TRP A 258 -23.79 25.70 14.67
C TRP A 258 -23.04 25.15 13.45
N ALA A 259 -22.87 23.84 13.36
CA ALA A 259 -22.21 23.17 12.25
C ALA A 259 -22.95 23.39 10.91
N ASP A 260 -24.28 23.37 10.93
CA ASP A 260 -25.18 23.76 9.84
C ASP A 260 -24.81 25.17 9.31
N ARG A 261 -24.71 26.16 10.22
CA ARG A 261 -24.27 27.54 9.88
C ARG A 261 -22.84 27.63 9.38
N VAL A 262 -21.94 26.76 9.85
CA VAL A 262 -20.54 26.68 9.38
C VAL A 262 -20.48 26.17 7.94
N ILE A 263 -21.26 25.14 7.59
CA ILE A 263 -21.32 24.60 6.22
C ILE A 263 -21.96 25.63 5.28
N ASP A 264 -23.10 26.21 5.66
CA ASP A 264 -23.79 27.29 4.92
C ASP A 264 -22.88 28.49 4.60
N ALA A 265 -21.97 28.84 5.51
CA ALA A 265 -21.02 29.93 5.33
C ALA A 265 -19.84 29.60 4.39
N HIS A 266 -19.65 28.32 4.03
CA HIS A 266 -18.53 27.84 3.21
C HIS A 266 -18.99 26.98 2.02
N PRO A 267 -19.90 27.48 1.15
CA PRO A 267 -20.47 26.71 0.06
C PRO A 267 -19.41 26.23 -0.95
N GLY A 268 -19.60 25.03 -1.49
CA GLY A 268 -18.73 24.43 -2.51
C GLY A 268 -17.44 23.79 -1.96
N ARG A 269 -17.28 23.67 -0.64
CA ARG A 269 -16.20 22.89 -0.02
C ARG A 269 -16.59 21.44 0.21
N SER A 270 -15.63 20.52 0.09
CA SER A 270 -15.74 19.18 0.67
C SER A 270 -15.67 19.26 2.19
N VAL A 271 -16.64 18.70 2.89
CA VAL A 271 -16.63 18.62 4.35
C VAL A 271 -16.13 17.24 4.78
N ILE A 272 -15.02 17.23 5.53
CA ILE A 272 -14.56 16.07 6.30
C ILE A 272 -15.06 16.26 7.72
N MET A 273 -16.07 15.49 8.12
CA MET A 273 -16.58 15.52 9.50
C MET A 273 -15.75 14.58 10.38
N ALA A 274 -15.16 15.14 11.43
CA ALA A 274 -14.48 14.40 12.49
C ALA A 274 -15.34 14.44 13.76
N THR A 275 -15.65 13.27 14.31
CA THR A 275 -16.31 13.15 15.62
C THR A 275 -15.83 11.88 16.31
N HIS A 276 -15.96 11.80 17.63
CA HIS A 276 -15.40 10.67 18.37
C HIS A 276 -16.10 9.32 18.06
N SER A 277 -17.42 9.29 17.88
CA SER A 277 -18.15 8.03 17.59
C SER A 277 -19.13 8.16 16.43
N PHE A 278 -19.15 7.17 15.51
CA PHE A 278 -20.06 7.21 14.35
C PHE A 278 -20.53 5.84 13.84
N VAL A 279 -19.65 4.83 13.80
CA VAL A 279 -19.97 3.47 13.34
C VAL A 279 -19.24 2.43 14.18
N SER A 280 -19.89 1.31 14.45
CA SER A 280 -19.27 0.18 15.18
C SER A 280 -18.36 -0.67 14.28
N VAL A 281 -17.57 -1.56 14.90
CA VAL A 281 -16.74 -2.58 14.22
C VAL A 281 -17.50 -3.49 13.25
N ASN A 282 -18.83 -3.56 13.34
CA ASN A 282 -19.69 -4.34 12.43
C ASN A 282 -20.35 -3.46 11.34
N GLY A 283 -19.89 -2.22 11.17
CA GLY A 283 -20.47 -1.24 10.24
C GLY A 283 -21.89 -0.79 10.59
N THR A 284 -22.37 -1.04 11.82
CA THR A 284 -23.70 -0.60 12.27
C THR A 284 -23.63 0.74 13.00
N ARG A 285 -24.76 1.47 13.12
CA ARG A 285 -24.86 2.68 13.93
C ARG A 285 -25.71 2.43 15.17
N ARG A 286 -25.28 2.99 16.29
CA ARG A 286 -25.97 2.96 17.57
C ARG A 286 -27.19 3.90 17.56
N ALA A 287 -28.36 3.35 17.88
CA ALA A 287 -29.62 4.11 17.88
C ALA A 287 -29.83 4.98 19.13
N THR A 288 -29.17 4.67 20.25
CA THR A 288 -29.31 5.37 21.54
C THR A 288 -28.05 6.12 21.91
N ALA A 289 -28.19 7.38 22.34
CA ALA A 289 -27.09 8.15 22.88
C ALA A 289 -26.58 7.53 24.21
N GLN A 290 -25.29 7.73 24.47
CA GLN A 290 -24.56 7.39 25.70
C GLN A 290 -24.53 8.58 26.67
N ARG A 291 -24.48 9.80 26.14
CA ARG A 291 -24.44 11.06 26.87
C ARG A 291 -25.84 11.66 27.05
N PRO A 292 -26.18 12.21 28.23
CA PRO A 292 -27.42 12.97 28.42
C PRO A 292 -27.51 14.16 27.46
N GLY A 293 -28.55 14.20 26.62
CA GLY A 293 -28.77 15.27 25.64
C GLY A 293 -27.88 15.21 24.39
N GLY A 294 -27.04 14.16 24.26
CA GLY A 294 -26.24 13.93 23.07
C GLY A 294 -27.02 13.32 21.90
N THR A 295 -26.45 13.42 20.70
CA THR A 295 -27.03 12.85 19.47
C THR A 295 -26.45 11.46 19.21
N SER A 296 -27.33 10.45 19.05
CA SER A 296 -26.87 9.08 18.74
C SER A 296 -26.34 8.96 17.31
N GLN A 297 -25.44 8.01 17.07
CA GLN A 297 -24.86 7.75 15.74
C GLN A 297 -25.92 7.62 14.62
N THR A 298 -27.04 6.95 14.88
CA THR A 298 -28.14 6.85 13.91
C THR A 298 -28.85 8.19 13.68
N ALA A 299 -29.06 8.98 14.74
CA ALA A 299 -29.70 10.29 14.62
C ALA A 299 -28.78 11.32 13.92
N LEU A 300 -27.47 11.27 14.20
CA LEU A 300 -26.47 12.12 13.56
C LEU A 300 -26.35 11.80 12.06
N TRP A 301 -26.44 10.52 11.68
CA TRP A 301 -26.57 10.15 10.27
C TRP A 301 -27.87 10.66 9.65
N GLU A 302 -29.05 10.26 10.14
CA GLU A 302 -30.32 10.57 9.46
C GLU A 302 -30.69 12.07 9.48
N GLY A 303 -30.27 12.80 10.53
CA GLY A 303 -30.62 14.20 10.74
C GLY A 303 -29.59 15.24 10.27
N PHE A 304 -28.31 14.85 10.13
CA PHE A 304 -27.23 15.79 9.80
C PHE A 304 -26.35 15.30 8.64
N VAL A 305 -25.66 14.16 8.76
CA VAL A 305 -24.74 13.71 7.69
C VAL A 305 -25.46 13.36 6.39
N ARG A 306 -26.61 12.70 6.47
CA ARG A 306 -27.42 12.34 5.30
C ARG A 306 -28.04 13.56 4.61
N THR A 307 -28.26 14.66 5.33
CA THR A 307 -29.03 15.82 4.84
C THR A 307 -28.18 16.88 4.15
N HIS A 308 -26.86 16.89 4.38
CA HIS A 308 -25.91 17.77 3.71
C HIS A 308 -25.29 17.06 2.49
N CYS A 309 -25.24 17.72 1.33
CA CYS A 309 -24.55 17.16 0.16
C CYS A 309 -23.02 17.29 0.32
N GLU A 310 -22.59 18.29 1.08
CA GLU A 310 -21.21 18.72 1.25
C GLU A 310 -20.35 17.75 2.10
N ILE A 311 -20.98 16.88 2.90
CA ILE A 311 -20.26 15.94 3.78
C ILE A 311 -19.83 14.70 2.99
N ASP A 312 -18.64 14.80 2.40
CA ASP A 312 -18.02 13.76 1.58
C ASP A 312 -17.36 12.64 2.41
N LEU A 313 -16.96 12.90 3.66
CA LEU A 313 -16.25 11.93 4.51
C LEU A 313 -16.58 12.09 5.99
N VAL A 314 -16.75 10.96 6.71
CA VAL A 314 -16.80 10.91 8.17
C VAL A 314 -15.67 10.04 8.73
N VAL A 315 -14.90 10.57 9.69
CA VAL A 315 -13.86 9.83 10.43
C VAL A 315 -14.16 9.82 11.94
N ALA A 316 -13.98 8.67 12.58
CA ALA A 316 -14.26 8.46 14.00
C ALA A 316 -13.41 7.36 14.67
N GLY A 317 -13.41 7.35 16.00
CA GLY A 317 -12.78 6.37 16.89
C GLY A 317 -13.82 5.65 17.77
N HIS A 318 -13.56 5.52 19.08
CA HIS A 318 -14.47 5.06 20.15
C HIS A 318 -14.90 3.59 20.15
N GLU A 319 -15.14 2.98 18.98
CA GLU A 319 -15.81 1.69 18.87
C GLU A 319 -14.82 0.53 18.66
N HIS A 320 -14.66 -0.33 19.67
CA HIS A 320 -13.77 -1.49 19.61
C HIS A 320 -14.38 -2.75 20.26
N GLN A 321 -13.94 -3.94 19.84
CA GLN A 321 -14.35 -5.25 20.39
C GLN A 321 -13.16 -6.22 20.40
N GLY A 322 -12.38 -6.21 21.48
CA GLY A 322 -11.07 -6.87 21.50
C GLY A 322 -10.10 -6.16 20.55
N ASP A 323 -9.32 -6.91 19.77
CA ASP A 323 -8.40 -6.36 18.77
C ASP A 323 -9.09 -5.71 17.55
N LEU A 324 -10.42 -5.87 17.41
CA LEU A 324 -11.22 -5.23 16.38
C LEU A 324 -11.49 -3.77 16.74
N GLY A 325 -11.09 -2.84 15.88
CA GLY A 325 -11.38 -1.40 16.00
C GLY A 325 -11.31 -0.67 14.65
N GLU A 326 -11.46 -1.42 13.55
CA GLU A 326 -11.45 -0.90 12.19
C GLU A 326 -12.70 -1.38 11.45
N ALA A 327 -13.43 -0.44 10.87
CA ALA A 327 -14.53 -0.71 9.95
C ALA A 327 -14.68 0.46 8.97
N HIS A 328 -15.24 0.18 7.80
CA HIS A 328 -15.73 1.23 6.91
C HIS A 328 -17.10 0.85 6.37
N ARG A 329 -17.91 1.87 6.07
CA ARG A 329 -19.16 1.73 5.31
C ARG A 329 -19.32 2.91 4.37
N VAL A 330 -20.09 2.72 3.31
CA VAL A 330 -20.47 3.77 2.36
C VAL A 330 -21.98 3.71 2.20
N ASP A 331 -22.65 4.85 2.40
CA ASP A 331 -24.08 5.01 2.13
C ASP A 331 -24.28 6.27 1.29
N ALA A 332 -25.37 6.31 0.51
CA ALA A 332 -25.74 7.53 -0.19
C ALA A 332 -26.41 8.54 0.76
N ASN A 333 -25.98 9.81 0.68
CA ASN A 333 -26.68 10.95 1.27
C ASN A 333 -28.05 11.19 0.58
N ALA A 334 -28.77 12.24 0.96
CA ALA A 334 -30.06 12.60 0.36
C ALA A 334 -29.95 13.06 -1.11
N CYS A 335 -28.76 13.50 -1.52
CA CYS A 335 -28.42 14.02 -2.85
C CYS A 335 -28.04 12.88 -3.81
N GLY A 336 -27.72 11.69 -3.27
CA GLY A 336 -27.36 10.48 -4.00
C GLY A 336 -25.86 10.19 -4.02
N GLU A 337 -25.04 11.05 -3.41
CA GLU A 337 -23.58 10.94 -3.38
C GLU A 337 -23.13 9.96 -2.28
N PRO A 338 -22.08 9.14 -2.54
CA PRO A 338 -21.57 8.18 -1.57
C PRO A 338 -20.77 8.87 -0.46
N VAL A 339 -21.13 8.62 0.80
CA VAL A 339 -20.41 9.13 1.98
C VAL A 339 -19.70 7.97 2.71
N PRO A 340 -18.39 7.79 2.48
CA PRO A 340 -17.51 6.99 3.33
C PRO A 340 -17.56 7.40 4.80
N GLN A 341 -17.65 6.40 5.66
CA GLN A 341 -17.65 6.55 7.11
C GLN A 341 -16.68 5.52 7.69
N ILE A 342 -15.65 5.98 8.38
CA ILE A 342 -14.49 5.15 8.69
C ILE A 342 -14.17 5.22 10.18
N LEU A 343 -14.16 4.05 10.80
CA LEU A 343 -13.74 3.80 12.17
C LEU A 343 -12.25 3.47 12.20
N THR A 344 -11.52 4.17 13.06
CA THR A 344 -10.07 4.09 13.26
C THR A 344 -9.76 4.14 14.76
N ASP A 345 -10.00 3.03 15.45
CA ASP A 345 -9.66 2.84 16.86
C ASP A 345 -8.70 1.64 17.01
N TYR A 346 -7.65 1.82 17.79
CA TYR A 346 -6.64 0.79 18.07
C TYR A 346 -6.46 0.52 19.57
N GLN A 347 -7.19 1.24 20.44
CA GLN A 347 -6.91 1.34 21.88
C GLN A 347 -6.86 -0.01 22.60
N ALA A 348 -7.64 -0.98 22.15
CA ALA A 348 -7.77 -2.29 22.79
C ALA A 348 -6.80 -3.36 22.26
N ARG A 349 -5.98 -3.03 21.25
CA ARG A 349 -4.89 -3.90 20.78
C ARG A 349 -3.72 -3.89 21.76
N ALA A 350 -2.71 -4.72 21.48
CA ALA A 350 -1.48 -4.81 22.28
C ALA A 350 -0.86 -3.43 22.59
N ASN A 351 -0.36 -3.28 23.81
CA ASN A 351 0.25 -2.06 24.37
C ASN A 351 -0.60 -0.78 24.23
N GLY A 352 -1.93 -0.89 24.15
CA GLY A 352 -2.84 0.24 23.98
C GLY A 352 -2.98 0.69 22.52
N GLY A 353 -2.59 -0.15 21.56
CA GLY A 353 -2.65 0.16 20.14
C GLY A 353 -1.30 0.22 19.43
N ASP A 354 -0.17 -0.11 20.06
CA ASP A 354 1.18 -0.15 19.45
C ASP A 354 1.50 1.05 18.52
N GLY A 355 0.97 2.24 18.80
CA GLY A 355 1.10 3.42 17.94
C GLY A 355 0.49 3.29 16.53
N TRP A 356 -0.42 2.33 16.27
CA TRP A 356 -1.18 2.25 15.02
C TRP A 356 -1.91 3.57 14.73
N LEU A 357 -1.82 4.04 13.49
CA LEU A 357 -2.55 5.19 12.97
C LEU A 357 -3.00 4.89 11.53
N ARG A 358 -3.79 5.80 10.95
CA ARG A 358 -4.24 5.68 9.57
C ARG A 358 -4.02 6.96 8.79
N TYR A 359 -3.73 6.85 7.51
CA TYR A 359 -3.77 7.97 6.59
C TYR A 359 -4.57 7.63 5.33
N TYR A 360 -5.18 8.65 4.75
CA TYR A 360 -5.97 8.58 3.53
C TYR A 360 -5.26 9.38 2.45
N THR A 361 -4.77 8.70 1.42
CA THR A 361 -4.20 9.35 0.24
C THR A 361 -5.30 9.55 -0.79
N PHE A 362 -5.55 10.82 -1.15
CA PHE A 362 -6.52 11.25 -2.13
C PHE A 362 -5.80 11.43 -3.48
N ASP A 363 -6.30 10.78 -4.53
CA ASP A 363 -5.77 10.83 -5.89
C ASP A 363 -6.78 11.55 -6.81
N PRO A 364 -6.53 12.83 -7.16
CA PRO A 364 -7.41 13.60 -8.05
C PRO A 364 -7.52 13.05 -9.47
N ALA A 365 -6.48 12.39 -9.98
CA ALA A 365 -6.48 11.82 -11.33
C ALA A 365 -7.32 10.54 -11.40
N ALA A 366 -7.37 9.77 -10.30
CA ALA A 366 -8.20 8.58 -10.18
C ALA A 366 -9.63 8.85 -9.66
N ASN A 367 -9.88 10.00 -9.02
CA ASN A 367 -11.04 10.23 -8.12
C ASN A 367 -11.17 9.10 -7.09
N THR A 368 -10.09 8.84 -6.33
CA THR A 368 -10.11 7.83 -5.26
C THR A 368 -9.49 8.32 -3.97
N MET A 369 -9.88 7.69 -2.87
CA MET A 369 -9.26 7.82 -1.56
C MET A 369 -8.78 6.43 -1.10
N ARG A 370 -7.47 6.28 -0.87
CA ARG A 370 -6.87 5.05 -0.36
C ARG A 370 -6.53 5.17 1.13
N ALA A 371 -7.20 4.38 1.95
CA ALA A 371 -6.86 4.20 3.37
C ALA A 371 -5.61 3.31 3.52
N THR A 372 -4.73 3.68 4.45
CA THR A 372 -3.55 2.88 4.83
C THR A 372 -3.35 2.93 6.35
N THR A 373 -3.44 1.79 7.01
CA THR A 373 -3.09 1.59 8.43
C THR A 373 -1.59 1.29 8.58
N TYR A 374 -0.91 2.01 9.49
CA TYR A 374 0.53 1.89 9.74
C TYR A 374 0.87 2.13 11.23
N SER A 375 1.83 1.37 11.78
CA SER A 375 2.40 1.61 13.11
C SER A 375 3.86 2.07 12.99
N PRO A 376 4.20 3.28 13.44
CA PRO A 376 5.59 3.74 13.50
C PRO A 376 6.45 3.06 14.57
N THR A 377 5.83 2.39 15.56
CA THR A 377 6.58 1.73 16.64
C THR A 377 6.91 0.28 16.31
N LEU A 378 6.08 -0.35 15.47
CA LEU A 378 6.31 -1.68 14.89
C LEU A 378 6.99 -1.64 13.51
N ASP A 379 7.12 -0.45 12.89
CA ASP A 379 7.61 -0.24 11.52
C ASP A 379 6.90 -1.14 10.50
N ARG A 380 5.55 -1.14 10.55
CA ARG A 380 4.72 -2.12 9.82
C ARG A 380 3.41 -1.51 9.30
N TYR A 381 3.04 -1.90 8.08
CA TYR A 381 1.72 -1.68 7.49
C TYR A 381 0.77 -2.84 7.79
N GLU A 382 -0.55 -2.58 7.78
CA GLU A 382 -1.57 -3.62 7.72
C GLU A 382 -2.29 -3.60 6.36
N THR A 383 -2.57 -4.78 5.81
CA THR A 383 -2.93 -4.96 4.39
C THR A 383 -4.19 -5.78 4.17
N ASP A 384 -4.96 -6.09 5.22
CA ASP A 384 -6.30 -6.69 5.08
C ASP A 384 -7.33 -5.65 4.61
N GLY A 385 -8.53 -6.12 4.26
CA GLY A 385 -9.59 -5.31 3.66
C GLY A 385 -10.16 -4.20 4.56
N ASN A 386 -9.94 -4.24 5.88
CA ASN A 386 -10.32 -3.17 6.79
C ASN A 386 -9.16 -2.19 7.07
N SER A 387 -7.91 -2.58 6.80
CA SER A 387 -6.69 -1.81 7.06
C SER A 387 -6.12 -1.09 5.84
N SER A 388 -6.32 -1.65 4.64
CA SER A 388 -5.85 -1.08 3.37
C SER A 388 -6.90 -1.30 2.28
N PHE A 389 -7.66 -0.25 1.97
CA PHE A 389 -8.72 -0.28 0.97
C PHE A 389 -8.75 1.04 0.17
N THR A 390 -9.39 1.02 -1.00
CA THR A 390 -9.55 2.20 -1.87
C THR A 390 -11.02 2.40 -2.17
N LEU A 391 -11.53 3.59 -1.90
CA LEU A 391 -12.91 3.99 -2.16
C LEU A 391 -12.93 5.02 -3.30
N PRO A 392 -14.00 5.06 -4.13
CA PRO A 392 -14.28 6.22 -4.98
C PRO A 392 -14.41 7.46 -4.11
N PHE A 393 -13.79 8.56 -4.53
CA PHE A 393 -13.90 9.86 -3.87
C PHE A 393 -13.74 10.95 -4.93
N GLU A 394 -14.81 11.67 -5.24
CA GLU A 394 -14.77 12.67 -6.32
C GLU A 394 -13.92 13.88 -5.90
N LEU A 395 -12.94 14.23 -6.72
CA LEU A 395 -12.00 15.35 -6.48
C LEU A 395 -11.98 16.32 -7.65
N THR A 396 -12.26 15.81 -8.86
CA THR A 396 -12.37 16.57 -10.11
C THR A 396 -13.81 16.56 -10.62
N GLU A 397 -14.24 17.65 -11.27
CA GLU A 397 -15.55 17.69 -11.93
C GLU A 397 -15.66 16.57 -12.99
N PRO A 398 -16.67 15.67 -12.90
CA PRO A 398 -16.80 14.55 -13.80
C PRO A 398 -16.93 14.98 -15.27
N GLN A 399 -16.01 14.51 -16.13
CA GLN A 399 -16.05 14.78 -17.57
C GLN A 399 -16.70 13.63 -18.34
N PRO A 400 -17.38 13.87 -19.48
CA PRO A 400 -17.96 12.80 -20.27
C PRO A 400 -16.90 11.78 -20.73
N ALA A 401 -17.09 10.50 -20.40
CA ALA A 401 -16.16 9.42 -20.72
C ALA A 401 -15.82 9.41 -22.23
N PRO A 402 -14.57 9.12 -22.66
CA PRO A 402 -14.26 9.03 -24.08
C PRO A 402 -15.09 7.95 -24.79
N PHE A 403 -15.33 8.13 -26.08
CA PHE A 403 -15.94 7.09 -26.92
C PHE A 403 -14.95 5.93 -27.06
N ALA A 404 -15.37 4.71 -26.74
CA ALA A 404 -14.55 3.51 -26.86
C ALA A 404 -14.73 2.88 -28.26
N PRO A 405 -13.67 2.39 -28.92
CA PRO A 405 -13.79 1.71 -30.20
C PRO A 405 -14.58 0.39 -30.05
N ILE A 406 -15.52 0.17 -30.97
CA ILE A 406 -16.38 -1.01 -31.04
C ILE A 406 -15.83 -1.99 -32.08
N ALA A 407 -15.66 -1.51 -33.32
CA ALA A 407 -15.05 -2.24 -34.43
C ALA A 407 -14.71 -1.28 -35.57
N THR A 408 -13.84 -1.71 -36.49
CA THR A 408 -13.52 -1.00 -37.74
C THR A 408 -13.86 -1.88 -38.94
N SER A 409 -14.37 -1.27 -40.01
CA SER A 409 -14.76 -1.96 -41.24
C SER A 409 -14.35 -1.12 -42.46
N THR A 410 -13.57 -1.73 -43.37
CA THR A 410 -13.15 -1.12 -44.63
C THR A 410 -14.24 -1.26 -45.70
N VAL A 411 -14.61 -0.17 -46.36
CA VAL A 411 -15.60 -0.14 -47.46
C VAL A 411 -15.10 0.69 -48.64
N SER A 412 -15.61 0.43 -49.85
CA SER A 412 -15.43 1.36 -50.98
C SER A 412 -16.26 2.62 -50.77
N SER A 413 -15.84 3.77 -51.32
CA SER A 413 -16.67 4.98 -51.37
C SER A 413 -18.12 4.70 -51.83
N GLY A 414 -19.09 5.15 -51.04
CA GLY A 414 -20.52 4.89 -51.22
C GLY A 414 -21.04 3.61 -50.56
N GLY A 415 -20.16 2.80 -49.96
CA GLY A 415 -20.50 1.54 -49.30
C GLY A 415 -21.11 1.70 -47.91
N THR A 416 -21.83 0.67 -47.46
CA THR A 416 -22.35 0.56 -46.09
C THR A 416 -21.37 -0.22 -45.21
N ALA A 417 -20.82 0.43 -44.19
CA ALA A 417 -20.07 -0.23 -43.13
C ALA A 417 -21.02 -0.71 -42.04
N SER A 418 -20.67 -1.77 -41.30
CA SER A 418 -21.49 -2.29 -40.19
C SER A 418 -20.65 -2.94 -39.09
N ALA A 419 -21.11 -2.84 -37.84
CA ALA A 419 -20.49 -3.42 -36.66
C ALA A 419 -21.53 -3.88 -35.65
N THR A 420 -21.32 -5.00 -34.96
CA THR A 420 -22.18 -5.43 -33.84
C THR A 420 -21.59 -4.94 -32.54
N TRP A 421 -22.36 -4.15 -31.77
CA TRP A 421 -21.95 -3.69 -30.44
C TRP A 421 -22.48 -4.64 -29.37
N SER A 422 -21.70 -5.65 -29.02
CA SER A 422 -22.09 -6.69 -28.06
C SER A 422 -21.92 -6.29 -26.59
N GLY A 423 -22.59 -7.02 -25.69
CA GLY A 423 -22.36 -6.92 -24.23
C GLY A 423 -22.94 -5.67 -23.56
N LEU A 424 -23.92 -5.02 -24.18
CA LEU A 424 -24.57 -3.85 -23.59
C LEU A 424 -25.54 -4.26 -22.47
N ALA A 425 -25.54 -3.52 -21.36
CA ALA A 425 -26.52 -3.69 -20.30
C ALA A 425 -27.94 -3.41 -20.82
N HIS A 426 -28.93 -4.16 -20.32
CA HIS A 426 -30.34 -3.98 -20.67
C HIS A 426 -30.92 -2.64 -20.16
N ASP A 427 -32.00 -2.20 -20.80
CA ASP A 427 -32.72 -0.93 -20.54
C ASP A 427 -31.80 0.29 -20.28
N THR A 428 -30.70 0.37 -21.03
CA THR A 428 -29.64 1.36 -20.84
C THR A 428 -29.47 2.17 -22.11
N ALA A 429 -29.34 3.49 -21.95
CA ALA A 429 -29.07 4.40 -23.06
C ALA A 429 -27.57 4.47 -23.36
N TYR A 430 -27.24 4.42 -24.64
CA TYR A 430 -25.89 4.50 -25.19
C TYR A 430 -25.82 5.56 -26.28
N GLU A 431 -24.64 6.13 -26.48
CA GLU A 431 -24.34 7.05 -27.56
C GLU A 431 -23.14 6.55 -28.35
N TRP A 432 -23.17 6.74 -29.67
CA TRP A 432 -22.16 6.23 -30.59
C TRP A 432 -21.99 7.16 -31.80
N ARG A 433 -20.87 7.01 -32.49
CA ARG A 433 -20.56 7.71 -33.74
C ARG A 433 -19.73 6.79 -34.65
N ALA A 434 -19.56 7.21 -35.90
CA ALA A 434 -18.63 6.60 -36.83
C ALA A 434 -17.54 7.62 -37.23
N VAL A 435 -16.29 7.20 -37.24
CA VAL A 435 -15.15 7.96 -37.78
C VAL A 435 -14.71 7.31 -39.07
N VAL A 436 -14.67 8.11 -40.14
CA VAL A 436 -14.28 7.70 -41.49
C VAL A 436 -12.85 8.19 -41.75
N ASP A 437 -11.96 7.28 -42.13
CA ASP A 437 -10.55 7.52 -42.46
C ASP A 437 -10.28 7.10 -43.91
N ASP A 438 -9.66 7.97 -44.71
CA ASP A 438 -9.23 7.70 -46.10
C ASP A 438 -7.72 7.35 -46.20
N GLY A 439 -7.02 7.30 -45.06
CA GLY A 439 -5.56 7.10 -44.96
C GLY A 439 -4.74 8.40 -44.96
N ALA A 440 -5.38 9.56 -45.17
CA ALA A 440 -4.78 10.90 -45.14
C ALA A 440 -5.49 11.86 -44.19
N THR A 441 -6.81 11.75 -44.04
CA THR A 441 -7.69 12.63 -43.27
C THR A 441 -8.85 11.86 -42.63
N ARG A 442 -9.44 12.44 -41.57
CA ARG A 442 -10.51 11.80 -40.79
C ARG A 442 -11.71 12.71 -40.60
N THR A 443 -12.91 12.16 -40.79
CA THR A 443 -14.17 12.84 -40.55
C THR A 443 -15.04 12.03 -39.60
N ALA A 444 -15.44 12.64 -38.48
CA ALA A 444 -16.40 12.06 -37.55
C ALA A 444 -17.84 12.39 -37.97
N SER A 445 -18.76 11.45 -37.74
CA SER A 445 -20.20 11.66 -37.86
C SER A 445 -20.75 12.50 -36.70
N ALA A 446 -22.03 12.87 -36.81
CA ALA A 446 -22.80 13.26 -35.64
C ALA A 446 -22.87 12.09 -34.63
N THR A 447 -23.00 12.42 -33.34
CA THR A 447 -23.33 11.43 -32.31
C THR A 447 -24.80 11.04 -32.41
N TRP A 448 -25.07 9.73 -32.38
CA TRP A 448 -26.42 9.16 -32.32
C TRP A 448 -26.60 8.39 -31.01
N THR A 449 -27.82 8.32 -30.52
CA THR A 449 -28.18 7.55 -29.33
C THR A 449 -28.99 6.31 -29.68
N LEU A 450 -28.91 5.30 -28.81
CA LEU A 450 -29.77 4.12 -28.81
C LEU A 450 -30.11 3.75 -27.36
N ARG A 451 -31.21 3.02 -27.15
CA ARG A 451 -31.48 2.35 -25.86
C ARG A 451 -31.54 0.84 -26.10
N THR A 452 -30.89 0.06 -25.26
CA THR A 452 -31.06 -1.41 -25.29
C THR A 452 -32.45 -1.80 -24.80
N PRO A 453 -33.04 -2.90 -25.28
CA PRO A 453 -34.32 -3.36 -24.77
C PRO A 453 -34.20 -3.79 -23.30
N PRO A 454 -35.31 -3.78 -22.53
CA PRO A 454 -35.37 -4.46 -21.25
C PRO A 454 -34.94 -5.92 -21.34
N ALA A 455 -34.47 -6.49 -20.22
CA ALA A 455 -34.11 -7.90 -20.16
C ALA A 455 -35.33 -8.78 -20.51
N PRO A 456 -35.18 -9.86 -21.31
CA PRO A 456 -36.25 -10.80 -21.58
C PRO A 456 -36.74 -11.45 -20.28
N GLN A 457 -37.95 -11.09 -19.83
CA GLN A 457 -38.55 -11.67 -18.63
C GLN A 457 -39.19 -13.02 -18.93
N ALA A 458 -38.84 -14.05 -18.16
CA ALA A 458 -39.45 -15.36 -18.29
C ALA A 458 -40.87 -15.33 -17.71
N VAL A 459 -41.85 -15.70 -18.53
CA VAL A 459 -43.24 -15.85 -18.08
C VAL A 459 -43.37 -17.21 -17.39
N LEU A 460 -43.25 -17.23 -16.07
CA LEU A 460 -43.47 -18.42 -15.24
C LEU A 460 -44.93 -18.89 -15.32
N ALA A 461 -45.87 -17.94 -15.42
CA ALA A 461 -47.26 -18.21 -15.74
C ALA A 461 -47.95 -17.00 -16.40
N ALA A 462 -49.01 -17.28 -17.16
CA ALA A 462 -49.93 -16.28 -17.67
C ALA A 462 -51.32 -16.91 -17.81
N ASP A 463 -52.36 -16.14 -17.48
CA ASP A 463 -53.74 -16.55 -17.61
C ASP A 463 -54.63 -15.34 -17.94
N ALA A 464 -55.05 -15.26 -19.20
CA ALA A 464 -56.03 -14.28 -19.68
C ALA A 464 -57.47 -14.75 -19.42
N PHE A 465 -57.67 -15.94 -18.83
CA PHE A 465 -58.96 -16.52 -18.48
C PHE A 465 -59.95 -16.63 -19.66
N GLY A 466 -59.44 -16.75 -20.90
CA GLY A 466 -60.18 -16.80 -22.17
C GLY A 466 -61.04 -18.06 -22.41
N ARG A 467 -61.48 -18.74 -21.34
CA ARG A 467 -62.16 -20.05 -21.35
C ARG A 467 -63.40 -20.03 -20.46
N THR A 468 -64.33 -20.95 -20.72
CA THR A 468 -65.54 -21.11 -19.91
C THR A 468 -65.51 -22.45 -19.18
N VAL A 469 -65.47 -22.42 -17.84
CA VAL A 469 -65.36 -23.61 -16.99
C VAL A 469 -66.22 -23.45 -15.74
N THR A 470 -67.04 -24.46 -15.42
CA THR A 470 -67.83 -24.52 -14.18
C THR A 470 -67.25 -25.57 -13.23
N GLY A 471 -66.82 -25.17 -12.03
CA GLY A 471 -66.23 -26.08 -11.04
C GLY A 471 -64.71 -26.16 -11.16
N GLY A 472 -64.03 -25.02 -11.01
CA GLY A 472 -62.58 -24.87 -11.06
C GLY A 472 -62.16 -23.69 -11.95
N TRP A 473 -60.86 -23.36 -11.94
CA TRP A 473 -60.27 -22.46 -12.93
C TRP A 473 -59.61 -23.18 -14.11
N GLY A 474 -59.40 -24.50 -14.03
CA GLY A 474 -58.73 -25.28 -15.08
C GLY A 474 -57.22 -25.01 -15.13
N SER A 475 -56.64 -25.00 -16.33
CA SER A 475 -55.23 -24.64 -16.54
C SER A 475 -55.09 -23.19 -16.99
N ALA A 476 -54.05 -22.53 -16.50
CA ALA A 476 -53.54 -21.28 -17.03
C ALA A 476 -52.97 -21.47 -18.45
N ASP A 477 -52.96 -20.41 -19.24
CA ASP A 477 -52.46 -20.41 -20.63
C ASP A 477 -50.95 -20.71 -20.68
N VAL A 478 -50.22 -20.23 -19.67
CA VAL A 478 -48.85 -20.63 -19.32
C VAL A 478 -48.82 -20.94 -17.82
N GLY A 479 -48.14 -22.02 -17.41
CA GLY A 479 -48.00 -22.38 -15.99
C GLY A 479 -48.95 -23.48 -15.48
N GLY A 480 -49.68 -24.21 -16.33
CA GLY A 480 -50.36 -25.44 -15.92
C GLY A 480 -51.58 -25.24 -15.01
N ALA A 481 -51.89 -26.22 -14.15
CA ALA A 481 -53.19 -26.33 -13.49
C ALA A 481 -53.35 -25.48 -12.22
N TRP A 482 -54.50 -24.79 -12.10
CA TRP A 482 -54.96 -24.17 -10.87
C TRP A 482 -55.52 -25.18 -9.88
N THR A 483 -55.00 -25.17 -8.66
CA THR A 483 -55.40 -26.11 -7.60
C THR A 483 -56.06 -25.36 -6.43
N PRO A 484 -57.33 -25.65 -6.09
CA PRO A 484 -57.97 -25.08 -4.89
C PRO A 484 -57.33 -25.58 -3.59
N GLY A 485 -56.99 -24.69 -2.68
CA GLY A 485 -56.31 -25.04 -1.42
C GLY A 485 -57.11 -25.93 -0.46
N THR A 486 -58.42 -26.11 -0.69
CA THR A 486 -59.30 -27.00 0.08
C THR A 486 -59.81 -28.20 -0.72
N GLY A 487 -59.29 -28.44 -1.93
CA GLY A 487 -59.75 -29.50 -2.84
C GLY A 487 -61.16 -29.32 -3.43
N THR A 488 -61.94 -28.35 -2.95
CA THR A 488 -63.30 -28.08 -3.44
C THR A 488 -63.30 -27.09 -4.61
N THR A 489 -63.82 -27.52 -5.76
CA THR A 489 -63.78 -26.73 -7.01
C THR A 489 -65.04 -25.89 -7.26
N GLY A 490 -66.18 -26.27 -6.69
CA GLY A 490 -67.48 -25.59 -6.89
C GLY A 490 -67.53 -24.07 -6.65
N PRO A 491 -66.73 -23.47 -5.73
CA PRO A 491 -66.66 -22.01 -5.56
C PRO A 491 -65.98 -21.25 -6.71
N PHE A 492 -65.35 -21.96 -7.65
CA PHE A 492 -64.50 -21.40 -8.70
C PHE A 492 -65.11 -21.65 -10.09
N SER A 493 -65.01 -20.67 -10.98
CA SER A 493 -65.45 -20.77 -12.38
C SER A 493 -64.69 -19.78 -13.25
N VAL A 494 -64.65 -20.01 -14.57
CA VAL A 494 -64.16 -19.04 -15.56
C VAL A 494 -65.29 -18.72 -16.54
N ASN A 495 -65.47 -17.45 -16.91
CA ASN A 495 -66.63 -16.96 -17.68
C ASN A 495 -66.31 -16.49 -19.12
N GLY A 496 -65.14 -16.83 -19.66
CA GLY A 496 -64.67 -16.41 -20.99
C GLY A 496 -63.72 -15.22 -21.01
N SER A 497 -63.60 -14.48 -19.89
CA SER A 497 -62.55 -13.46 -19.71
C SER A 497 -62.11 -13.22 -18.26
N GLU A 498 -62.73 -13.89 -17.28
CA GLU A 498 -62.46 -13.67 -15.85
C GLU A 498 -62.50 -14.99 -15.06
N GLY A 499 -61.46 -15.20 -14.23
CA GLY A 499 -61.46 -16.20 -13.16
C GLY A 499 -62.26 -15.69 -11.97
N LEU A 500 -63.37 -16.36 -11.64
CA LEU A 500 -64.28 -15.97 -10.56
C LEU A 500 -64.06 -16.83 -9.32
N MET A 501 -64.01 -16.20 -8.14
CA MET A 501 -64.20 -16.84 -6.83
C MET A 501 -65.53 -16.40 -6.23
N THR A 502 -66.34 -17.35 -5.79
CA THR A 502 -67.65 -17.09 -5.15
C THR A 502 -67.62 -17.44 -3.66
N LEU A 503 -67.99 -16.48 -2.80
CA LEU A 503 -67.91 -16.60 -1.34
C LEU A 503 -69.21 -16.14 -0.67
N ALA A 504 -69.63 -16.87 0.37
CA ALA A 504 -70.64 -16.41 1.32
C ALA A 504 -69.99 -15.66 2.50
N PRO A 505 -70.74 -14.90 3.32
CA PRO A 505 -70.21 -14.22 4.50
C PRO A 505 -69.42 -15.16 5.43
N GLY A 506 -68.27 -14.69 5.90
CA GLY A 506 -67.37 -15.44 6.79
C GLY A 506 -66.51 -16.50 6.10
N GLN A 507 -66.61 -16.68 4.78
CA GLN A 507 -65.80 -17.66 4.05
C GLN A 507 -64.45 -17.10 3.59
N THR A 508 -63.47 -18.00 3.51
CA THR A 508 -62.18 -17.80 2.81
C THR A 508 -62.05 -18.86 1.71
N ARG A 509 -61.49 -18.47 0.57
CA ARG A 509 -61.15 -19.35 -0.57
C ARG A 509 -59.71 -19.09 -0.99
N GLU A 510 -59.04 -20.13 -1.46
CA GLU A 510 -57.64 -20.07 -1.88
C GLU A 510 -57.46 -20.93 -3.12
N VAL A 511 -56.69 -20.44 -4.10
CA VAL A 511 -56.29 -21.18 -5.29
C VAL A 511 -54.81 -20.93 -5.56
N ARG A 512 -54.10 -21.97 -5.98
CA ARG A 512 -52.63 -22.02 -6.10
C ARG A 512 -52.23 -22.43 -7.50
N LEU A 513 -51.20 -21.79 -8.04
CA LEU A 513 -50.59 -22.15 -9.32
C LEU A 513 -49.22 -22.78 -9.06
N GLY A 514 -49.21 -24.08 -8.78
CA GLY A 514 -48.08 -24.78 -8.16
C GLY A 514 -46.78 -24.80 -8.97
N SER A 515 -46.85 -24.52 -10.27
CA SER A 515 -45.71 -24.37 -11.20
C SER A 515 -44.83 -23.14 -10.94
N THR A 516 -45.39 -22.09 -10.35
CA THR A 516 -44.74 -20.76 -10.21
C THR A 516 -43.78 -20.67 -9.02
N SER A 517 -43.14 -21.77 -8.64
CA SER A 517 -42.35 -21.87 -7.41
C SER A 517 -40.94 -21.31 -7.58
N GLY A 518 -40.73 -20.04 -7.19
CA GLY A 518 -39.44 -19.35 -7.28
C GLY A 518 -39.06 -18.58 -6.01
N THR A 519 -37.79 -18.14 -5.96
CA THR A 519 -37.32 -17.12 -5.01
C THR A 519 -37.49 -15.70 -5.54
N SER A 520 -37.85 -15.51 -6.82
CA SER A 520 -38.22 -14.21 -7.37
C SER A 520 -39.52 -14.34 -8.16
N ALA A 521 -40.41 -13.36 -8.02
CA ALA A 521 -41.64 -13.26 -8.80
C ALA A 521 -42.12 -11.81 -8.87
N VAL A 522 -42.51 -11.36 -10.07
CA VAL A 522 -43.42 -10.22 -10.24
C VAL A 522 -44.76 -10.76 -10.72
N VAL A 523 -45.81 -10.44 -9.97
CA VAL A 523 -47.19 -10.85 -10.25
C VAL A 523 -48.00 -9.63 -10.62
N ASP A 524 -48.35 -9.53 -11.90
CA ASP A 524 -49.39 -8.65 -12.42
C ASP A 524 -50.73 -9.39 -12.41
N ALA A 525 -51.80 -8.71 -11.98
CA ALA A 525 -53.17 -9.19 -12.13
C ALA A 525 -54.13 -8.01 -12.18
N ARG A 526 -55.30 -8.18 -12.80
CA ARG A 526 -56.44 -7.32 -12.51
C ARG A 526 -57.35 -7.97 -11.48
N VAL A 527 -57.98 -7.14 -10.65
CA VAL A 527 -58.96 -7.57 -9.66
C VAL A 527 -60.18 -6.66 -9.67
N SER A 528 -61.36 -7.24 -9.49
CA SER A 528 -62.58 -6.50 -9.14
C SER A 528 -63.47 -7.31 -8.21
N THR A 529 -64.45 -6.65 -7.59
CA THR A 529 -65.47 -7.29 -6.74
C THR A 529 -66.85 -6.72 -7.00
N ASN A 530 -67.86 -7.59 -6.98
CA ASN A 530 -69.27 -7.19 -7.10
C ASN A 530 -69.87 -6.69 -5.77
N LEU A 531 -69.06 -6.52 -4.72
CA LEU A 531 -69.51 -6.12 -3.39
C LEU A 531 -70.11 -4.70 -3.42
N ALA A 532 -71.41 -4.60 -3.67
CA ALA A 532 -72.19 -3.43 -3.32
C ALA A 532 -72.11 -3.22 -1.79
N ALA A 533 -72.08 -1.96 -1.35
CA ALA A 533 -71.82 -1.54 0.03
C ALA A 533 -72.91 -1.99 1.03
N ALA A 534 -72.91 -3.29 1.38
CA ALA A 534 -73.94 -3.95 2.15
C ALA A 534 -73.30 -4.80 3.27
N GLY A 535 -72.72 -4.11 4.26
CA GLY A 535 -72.07 -4.70 5.43
C GLY A 535 -70.77 -5.44 5.12
N GLY A 536 -69.83 -5.40 6.07
CA GLY A 536 -68.58 -6.17 6.00
C GLY A 536 -67.60 -5.72 4.90
N ALA A 537 -66.32 -6.07 5.08
CA ALA A 537 -65.28 -5.88 4.08
C ALA A 537 -65.00 -7.21 3.35
N ALA A 538 -64.62 -7.12 2.08
CA ALA A 538 -63.98 -8.22 1.35
C ALA A 538 -62.49 -7.89 1.14
N HIS A 539 -61.62 -8.88 1.09
CA HIS A 539 -60.25 -8.69 0.66
C HIS A 539 -59.75 -9.85 -0.20
N THR A 540 -58.82 -9.54 -1.10
CA THR A 540 -57.98 -10.56 -1.73
C THR A 540 -56.53 -10.30 -1.36
N THR A 541 -55.78 -11.38 -1.17
CA THR A 541 -54.32 -11.38 -1.07
C THR A 541 -53.75 -12.10 -2.28
N ILE A 542 -52.98 -11.38 -3.09
CA ILE A 542 -52.10 -11.94 -4.11
C ILE A 542 -50.77 -12.23 -3.40
N ILE A 543 -50.40 -13.50 -3.31
CA ILE A 543 -49.19 -13.96 -2.63
C ILE A 543 -48.16 -14.28 -3.69
N GLY A 544 -47.04 -13.55 -3.69
CA GLY A 544 -45.94 -13.73 -4.65
C GLY A 544 -44.97 -14.85 -4.27
N ARG A 545 -44.90 -15.21 -2.99
CA ARG A 545 -44.10 -16.33 -2.46
C ARG A 545 -44.78 -16.92 -1.23
N GLN A 546 -45.08 -18.22 -1.24
CA GLN A 546 -45.60 -18.94 -0.07
C GLN A 546 -44.71 -20.14 0.30
N VAL A 547 -44.08 -20.08 1.48
CA VAL A 547 -43.27 -21.15 2.06
C VAL A 547 -44.01 -21.78 3.24
N GLY A 548 -44.55 -22.99 3.05
CA GLY A 548 -45.40 -23.65 4.03
C GLY A 548 -46.64 -22.82 4.36
N THR A 549 -46.78 -22.43 5.63
CA THR A 549 -47.84 -21.54 6.13
C THR A 549 -47.48 -20.05 6.06
N SER A 550 -46.24 -19.70 5.74
CA SER A 550 -45.78 -18.30 5.66
C SER A 550 -45.82 -17.75 4.23
N SER A 551 -46.06 -16.45 4.08
CA SER A 551 -46.30 -15.81 2.79
C SER A 551 -45.87 -14.33 2.75
N TYR A 552 -45.45 -13.86 1.56
CA TYR A 552 -45.41 -12.44 1.23
C TYR A 552 -46.45 -12.11 0.16
N GLY A 553 -47.23 -11.05 0.36
CA GLY A 553 -48.30 -10.71 -0.57
C GLY A 553 -48.83 -9.28 -0.48
N LEU A 554 -49.46 -8.84 -1.57
CA LEU A 554 -50.32 -7.66 -1.63
C LEU A 554 -51.71 -8.07 -1.15
N ASN A 555 -52.25 -7.42 -0.12
CA ASN A 555 -53.66 -7.49 0.24
C ASN A 555 -54.40 -6.23 -0.22
N VAL A 556 -55.46 -6.43 -1.01
CA VAL A 556 -56.39 -5.39 -1.46
C VAL A 556 -57.70 -5.59 -0.70
N ARG A 557 -58.01 -4.67 0.22
CA ARG A 557 -59.18 -4.71 1.11
C ARG A 557 -60.19 -3.65 0.72
N PHE A 558 -61.35 -4.11 0.30
CA PHE A 558 -62.52 -3.34 -0.13
C PHE A 558 -63.44 -3.11 1.09
N GLU A 559 -63.47 -1.87 1.61
CA GLU A 559 -64.37 -1.49 2.72
C GLU A 559 -65.68 -0.87 2.18
N PRO A 560 -66.83 -1.10 2.86
CA PRO A 560 -68.16 -0.71 2.36
C PRO A 560 -68.42 0.80 2.38
N ASN A 561 -67.55 1.58 3.02
CA ASN A 561 -67.58 3.06 3.03
C ASN A 561 -66.84 3.69 1.82
N GLY A 562 -66.48 2.90 0.82
CA GLY A 562 -65.70 3.36 -0.33
C GLY A 562 -64.20 3.50 -0.06
N VAL A 563 -63.71 3.04 1.09
CA VAL A 563 -62.27 2.99 1.40
C VAL A 563 -61.65 1.72 0.84
N LEU A 564 -60.51 1.87 0.17
CA LEU A 564 -59.66 0.79 -0.29
C LEU A 564 -58.37 0.82 0.55
N ARG A 565 -58.10 -0.25 1.30
CA ARG A 565 -56.82 -0.40 2.02
C ARG A 565 -55.92 -1.37 1.26
N LEU A 566 -54.68 -0.95 1.06
CA LEU A 566 -53.62 -1.74 0.48
C LEU A 566 -52.64 -2.09 1.59
N TYR A 567 -52.28 -3.36 1.71
CA TYR A 567 -51.23 -3.80 2.62
C TYR A 567 -50.20 -4.62 1.86
N LEU A 568 -48.93 -4.37 2.13
CA LEU A 568 -47.84 -5.27 1.80
C LEU A 568 -47.60 -6.12 3.06
N LEU A 569 -47.86 -7.42 2.97
CA LEU A 569 -47.94 -8.32 4.11
C LEU A 569 -46.76 -9.31 4.19
N HIS A 570 -46.33 -9.60 5.43
CA HIS A 570 -45.79 -10.90 5.80
C HIS A 570 -46.86 -11.62 6.62
N ASN A 571 -47.38 -12.73 6.10
CA ASN A 571 -48.54 -13.44 6.67
C ASN A 571 -49.77 -12.51 6.78
N ASN A 572 -50.19 -12.20 8.02
CA ASN A 572 -51.26 -11.25 8.32
C ASN A 572 -50.72 -9.92 8.90
N THR A 573 -49.39 -9.76 8.98
CA THR A 573 -48.72 -8.57 9.53
C THR A 573 -48.37 -7.61 8.40
N ALA A 574 -48.81 -6.36 8.51
CA ALA A 574 -48.47 -5.32 7.56
C ALA A 574 -47.02 -4.86 7.73
N LEU A 575 -46.24 -4.98 6.66
CA LEU A 575 -44.91 -4.38 6.52
C LEU A 575 -45.03 -2.91 6.06
N ALA A 576 -45.99 -2.65 5.17
CA ALA A 576 -46.36 -1.31 4.73
C ALA A 576 -47.87 -1.25 4.40
N GLN A 577 -48.50 -0.07 4.51
CA GLN A 577 -49.93 0.10 4.23
C GLN A 577 -50.25 1.46 3.61
N ARG A 578 -51.28 1.51 2.74
CA ARG A 578 -51.80 2.73 2.11
C ARG A 578 -53.33 2.70 2.08
N VAL A 579 -53.94 3.88 2.13
CA VAL A 579 -55.39 4.06 2.02
C VAL A 579 -55.69 4.89 0.78
N THR A 580 -56.70 4.49 0.02
CA THR A 580 -57.27 5.23 -1.13
C THR A 580 -58.78 4.98 -1.20
N THR A 581 -59.45 5.41 -2.25
CA THR A 581 -60.90 5.22 -2.46
C THR A 581 -61.21 4.24 -3.60
N TRP A 582 -62.42 3.66 -3.58
CA TRP A 582 -62.94 2.81 -4.64
C TRP A 582 -64.47 2.88 -4.73
N THR A 583 -65.04 2.44 -5.86
CA THR A 583 -66.48 2.24 -6.05
C THR A 583 -66.82 0.78 -6.40
N PRO A 584 -67.98 0.24 -5.98
CA PRO A 584 -68.41 -1.12 -6.34
C PRO A 584 -68.35 -1.40 -7.85
N GLY A 585 -67.79 -2.55 -8.24
CA GLY A 585 -67.57 -2.93 -9.64
C GLY A 585 -66.35 -2.29 -10.31
N GLN A 586 -65.62 -1.38 -9.66
CA GLN A 586 -64.37 -0.84 -10.18
C GLN A 586 -63.30 -1.94 -10.30
N ARG A 587 -62.62 -1.99 -11.46
CA ARG A 587 -61.46 -2.87 -11.70
C ARG A 587 -60.17 -2.14 -11.36
N PHE A 588 -59.23 -2.85 -10.75
CA PHE A 588 -57.90 -2.37 -10.45
C PHE A 588 -56.85 -3.27 -11.10
N ASN A 589 -55.87 -2.67 -11.77
CA ASN A 589 -54.60 -3.33 -12.04
C ASN A 589 -53.81 -3.41 -10.72
N THR A 590 -53.11 -4.52 -10.52
CA THR A 590 -52.24 -4.77 -9.36
C THR A 590 -50.92 -5.31 -9.85
N ARG A 591 -49.81 -4.81 -9.29
CA ARG A 591 -48.49 -5.42 -9.42
C ARG A 591 -47.90 -5.65 -8.04
N LEU A 592 -47.36 -6.85 -7.83
CA LEU A 592 -46.59 -7.24 -6.64
C LEU A 592 -45.22 -7.75 -7.10
N SER A 593 -44.15 -7.17 -6.58
CA SER A 593 -42.78 -7.68 -6.71
C SER A 593 -42.35 -8.33 -5.40
N VAL A 594 -41.81 -9.55 -5.49
CA VAL A 594 -41.18 -10.29 -4.38
C VAL A 594 -39.86 -10.86 -4.91
N THR A 595 -38.75 -10.17 -4.66
CA THR A 595 -37.47 -10.42 -5.35
C THR A 595 -36.32 -10.71 -4.40
N GLY A 596 -35.49 -11.68 -4.81
CA GLY A 596 -34.24 -12.02 -4.14
C GLY A 596 -34.39 -12.58 -2.73
N THR A 597 -33.25 -12.79 -2.08
CA THR A 597 -33.14 -13.31 -0.72
C THR A 597 -32.10 -12.52 0.07
N ASN A 598 -32.29 -12.43 1.38
CA ASN A 598 -31.40 -11.82 2.37
C ASN A 598 -30.76 -10.45 2.01
N PRO A 599 -31.55 -9.35 1.95
CA PRO A 599 -32.99 -9.28 2.22
C PRO A 599 -33.83 -9.60 0.99
N THR A 600 -34.98 -10.25 1.20
CA THR A 600 -36.05 -10.24 0.20
C THR A 600 -36.57 -8.81 0.05
N GLN A 601 -36.60 -8.29 -1.18
CA GLN A 601 -37.21 -7.01 -1.50
C GLN A 601 -38.69 -7.22 -1.86
N LEU A 602 -39.55 -6.33 -1.38
CA LEU A 602 -40.99 -6.40 -1.55
C LEU A 602 -41.49 -5.04 -2.03
N ALA A 603 -42.28 -5.02 -3.10
CA ALA A 603 -42.87 -3.78 -3.60
C ALA A 603 -44.24 -4.03 -4.22
N THR A 604 -45.15 -3.06 -4.13
CA THR A 604 -46.46 -3.17 -4.78
C THR A 604 -47.07 -1.83 -5.18
N MET A 605 -47.89 -1.87 -6.22
CA MET A 605 -48.67 -0.74 -6.72
C MET A 605 -50.05 -1.23 -7.20
N VAL A 606 -51.07 -0.40 -6.99
CA VAL A 606 -52.45 -0.67 -7.41
C VAL A 606 -53.04 0.59 -8.04
N TRP A 607 -53.69 0.47 -9.20
CA TRP A 607 -54.26 1.60 -9.92
C TRP A 607 -55.55 1.21 -10.67
N PRO A 608 -56.52 2.12 -10.83
CA PRO A 608 -57.74 1.82 -11.59
C PRO A 608 -57.44 1.46 -13.04
N VAL A 609 -58.18 0.50 -13.60
CA VAL A 609 -58.10 0.19 -15.04
C VAL A 609 -58.50 1.43 -15.86
N GLY A 610 -57.71 1.75 -16.88
CA GLY A 610 -57.86 2.97 -17.69
C GLY A 610 -57.14 4.21 -17.13
N SER A 611 -56.54 4.13 -15.94
CA SER A 611 -55.58 5.15 -15.46
C SER A 611 -54.15 4.80 -15.88
N PRO A 612 -53.23 5.78 -15.99
CA PRO A 612 -51.80 5.50 -16.19
C PRO A 612 -51.24 4.62 -15.07
N GLU A 613 -50.25 3.80 -15.41
CA GLU A 613 -49.48 3.04 -14.43
C GLU A 613 -48.68 4.02 -13.52
N PRO A 614 -48.62 3.81 -12.20
CA PRO A 614 -47.80 4.62 -11.31
C PRO A 614 -46.32 4.56 -11.68
N ILE A 615 -45.68 5.72 -11.83
CA ILE A 615 -44.24 5.84 -12.14
C ILE A 615 -43.31 5.40 -10.99
N SER A 616 -43.87 5.10 -9.82
CA SER A 616 -43.14 4.61 -8.64
C SER A 616 -43.98 3.60 -7.86
N TRP A 617 -43.29 2.72 -7.14
CA TRP A 617 -43.94 1.78 -6.21
C TRP A 617 -44.68 2.54 -5.10
N GLN A 618 -45.89 2.09 -4.79
CA GLN A 618 -46.77 2.77 -3.82
C GLN A 618 -46.54 2.30 -2.38
N LEU A 619 -45.99 1.08 -2.23
CA LEU A 619 -45.58 0.45 -0.99
C LEU A 619 -44.31 -0.35 -1.25
N THR A 620 -43.32 -0.25 -0.38
CA THR A 620 -42.07 -1.01 -0.42
C THR A 620 -41.71 -1.51 0.98
N ALA A 621 -41.00 -2.64 1.06
CA ALA A 621 -40.46 -3.19 2.29
C ALA A 621 -39.28 -4.13 1.98
N THR A 622 -38.47 -4.44 3.00
CA THR A 622 -37.45 -5.49 2.95
C THR A 622 -37.71 -6.53 4.04
N SER A 623 -37.23 -7.76 3.86
CA SER A 623 -37.38 -8.78 4.89
C SER A 623 -36.29 -9.86 4.88
N THR A 624 -35.71 -10.11 6.05
CA THR A 624 -34.66 -11.10 6.33
C THR A 624 -35.19 -12.36 7.02
N VAL A 625 -36.51 -12.54 7.11
CA VAL A 625 -37.12 -13.71 7.78
C VAL A 625 -36.64 -15.01 7.15
N ALA A 626 -35.87 -15.81 7.91
CA ALA A 626 -35.17 -16.99 7.40
C ALA A 626 -36.10 -18.01 6.71
N ALA A 627 -37.27 -18.30 7.30
CA ALA A 627 -38.25 -19.22 6.73
C ALA A 627 -38.82 -18.77 5.37
N MET A 628 -38.71 -17.48 5.04
CA MET A 628 -39.24 -16.91 3.80
C MET A 628 -38.19 -16.77 2.69
N GLN A 629 -36.94 -17.21 2.92
CA GLN A 629 -35.88 -17.17 1.89
C GLN A 629 -35.93 -18.38 0.93
N ALA A 630 -36.72 -19.41 1.22
CA ALA A 630 -36.94 -20.54 0.32
C ALA A 630 -37.91 -20.20 -0.82
N ALA A 631 -37.83 -20.95 -1.93
CA ALA A 631 -38.77 -20.80 -3.05
C ALA A 631 -40.20 -21.13 -2.64
N GLY A 632 -41.18 -20.45 -3.24
CA GLY A 632 -42.59 -20.72 -3.02
C GLY A 632 -43.47 -20.22 -4.16
N PRO A 633 -44.59 -20.90 -4.48
CA PRO A 633 -45.43 -20.56 -5.62
C PRO A 633 -46.40 -19.40 -5.33
N VAL A 634 -46.96 -18.87 -6.40
CA VAL A 634 -48.03 -17.86 -6.38
C VAL A 634 -49.36 -18.46 -5.93
N VAL A 635 -50.03 -17.74 -5.04
CA VAL A 635 -51.32 -18.10 -4.45
C VAL A 635 -52.25 -16.89 -4.44
N ILE A 636 -53.52 -17.10 -4.74
CA ILE A 636 -54.56 -16.06 -4.61
C ILE A 636 -55.54 -16.51 -3.52
N LYS A 637 -55.71 -15.66 -2.50
CA LYS A 637 -56.52 -15.94 -1.32
C LYS A 637 -57.54 -14.84 -1.09
N THR A 638 -58.82 -15.15 -1.16
CA THR A 638 -59.92 -14.19 -1.00
C THR A 638 -60.74 -14.53 0.24
N ALA A 639 -61.15 -13.52 1.02
CA ALA A 639 -62.04 -13.70 2.15
C ALA A 639 -63.10 -12.58 2.25
N VAL A 640 -64.27 -12.94 2.79
CA VAL A 640 -65.40 -12.03 3.02
C VAL A 640 -65.75 -12.04 4.50
N SER A 641 -65.91 -10.85 5.09
CA SER A 641 -66.25 -10.72 6.51
C SER A 641 -67.59 -11.41 6.85
N SER A 642 -67.69 -11.98 8.05
CA SER A 642 -68.92 -12.57 8.59
C SER A 642 -70.04 -11.55 8.81
N THR A 643 -69.71 -10.24 8.86
CA THR A 643 -70.69 -9.14 8.95
C THR A 643 -71.21 -8.68 7.59
N SER A 644 -70.87 -9.36 6.49
CA SER A 644 -71.43 -9.05 5.18
C SER A 644 -72.87 -9.51 5.05
N THR A 645 -73.75 -8.65 4.50
CA THR A 645 -75.14 -9.00 4.18
C THR A 645 -75.30 -9.44 2.72
N VAL A 646 -74.22 -9.43 1.93
CA VAL A 646 -74.20 -9.94 0.56
C VAL A 646 -74.12 -11.47 0.58
N ALA A 647 -75.24 -12.13 0.30
CA ALA A 647 -75.36 -13.60 0.34
C ALA A 647 -74.37 -14.34 -0.58
N SER A 648 -73.91 -13.71 -1.66
CA SER A 648 -72.91 -14.26 -2.58
C SER A 648 -72.04 -13.15 -3.16
N THR A 649 -70.82 -13.00 -2.63
CA THR A 649 -69.79 -12.09 -3.14
C THR A 649 -68.98 -12.80 -4.21
N ARG A 650 -68.68 -12.10 -5.31
CA ARG A 650 -67.81 -12.55 -6.40
C ARG A 650 -66.60 -11.63 -6.47
N VAL A 651 -65.42 -12.22 -6.40
CA VAL A 651 -64.15 -11.55 -6.74
C VAL A 651 -63.66 -12.13 -8.06
N ALA A 652 -63.38 -11.25 -9.01
CA ALA A 652 -62.99 -11.59 -10.37
C ALA A 652 -61.53 -11.20 -10.62
N PHE A 653 -60.82 -12.04 -11.37
CA PHE A 653 -59.43 -11.85 -11.77
C PHE A 653 -59.31 -12.00 -13.29
N ASP A 654 -58.52 -11.15 -13.92
CA ASP A 654 -58.21 -11.18 -15.36
C ASP A 654 -56.77 -10.73 -15.61
N ASP A 655 -56.23 -11.06 -16.79
CA ASP A 655 -54.86 -10.80 -17.23
C ASP A 655 -53.80 -11.06 -16.12
N LEU A 656 -53.83 -12.26 -15.53
CA LEU A 656 -52.77 -12.66 -14.59
C LEU A 656 -51.49 -12.91 -15.40
N ARG A 657 -50.38 -12.35 -14.95
CA ARG A 657 -49.05 -12.66 -15.47
C ARG A 657 -48.06 -12.76 -14.30
N VAL A 658 -47.38 -13.88 -14.21
CA VAL A 658 -46.26 -14.12 -13.30
C VAL A 658 -45.00 -14.17 -14.14
N VAL A 659 -44.08 -13.25 -13.90
CA VAL A 659 -42.74 -13.28 -14.50
C VAL A 659 -41.69 -13.53 -13.43
N ASP A 660 -40.63 -14.26 -13.80
CA ASP A 660 -39.37 -14.12 -13.08
C ASP A 660 -38.71 -12.82 -13.57
N PRO A 661 -38.47 -11.83 -12.70
CA PRO A 661 -37.69 -10.65 -13.05
C PRO A 661 -36.22 -10.99 -13.36
N VAL A 662 -35.75 -12.19 -12.97
CA VAL A 662 -34.51 -12.80 -13.47
C VAL A 662 -34.90 -13.87 -14.49
N GLY A 663 -35.08 -13.47 -15.74
CA GLY A 663 -35.75 -14.29 -16.75
C GLY A 663 -34.96 -15.54 -17.16
N VAL A 664 -35.51 -16.72 -16.83
CA VAL A 664 -35.00 -18.08 -17.13
C VAL A 664 -33.73 -18.35 -16.29
N PRO A 665 -33.40 -19.60 -15.88
CA PRO A 665 -31.97 -19.93 -15.85
C PRO A 665 -31.43 -19.54 -17.23
N PRO A 666 -30.49 -18.59 -17.31
CA PRO A 666 -30.08 -18.03 -18.59
C PRO A 666 -29.72 -19.15 -19.57
N GLN A 667 -29.94 -18.90 -20.86
CA GLN A 667 -29.54 -19.85 -21.89
C GLN A 667 -28.02 -19.95 -21.82
N ASN A 668 -27.56 -20.94 -21.05
CA ASN A 668 -26.18 -21.17 -20.61
C ASN A 668 -25.17 -20.59 -21.60
N ALA A 669 -24.68 -19.39 -21.27
CA ALA A 669 -23.92 -18.58 -22.20
C ALA A 669 -22.51 -19.14 -22.26
N ALA A 670 -22.18 -19.75 -23.41
CA ALA A 670 -20.92 -20.47 -23.57
C ALA A 670 -19.73 -19.65 -23.02
N PRO A 671 -18.97 -20.20 -22.06
CA PRO A 671 -18.04 -19.46 -21.22
C PRO A 671 -16.99 -18.80 -22.09
N VAL A 672 -16.59 -17.57 -21.79
CA VAL A 672 -15.59 -16.89 -22.61
C VAL A 672 -14.22 -17.46 -22.27
N ALA A 673 -13.80 -18.49 -23.01
CA ALA A 673 -12.44 -19.00 -23.01
C ALA A 673 -11.44 -17.84 -23.14
N ARG A 674 -10.60 -17.66 -22.12
CA ARG A 674 -9.47 -16.75 -22.10
C ARG A 674 -8.33 -17.45 -21.41
N PHE A 675 -7.16 -17.39 -22.01
CA PHE A 675 -5.95 -17.84 -21.36
C PHE A 675 -4.79 -16.92 -21.61
N THR A 676 -3.93 -16.82 -20.62
CA THR A 676 -2.57 -16.32 -20.79
C THR A 676 -1.63 -17.51 -20.98
N THR A 677 -0.57 -17.30 -21.77
CA THR A 677 0.53 -18.25 -21.89
C THR A 677 1.78 -17.62 -21.31
N GLY A 678 2.52 -18.42 -20.56
CA GLY A 678 3.84 -18.10 -20.04
C GLY A 678 4.72 -19.32 -20.11
N GLY A 679 5.71 -19.39 -19.22
CA GLY A 679 6.74 -20.42 -19.26
C GLY A 679 7.97 -19.95 -20.03
N THR A 680 8.97 -20.83 -20.08
CA THR A 680 10.33 -20.49 -20.49
C THR A 680 10.91 -21.62 -21.33
N GLY A 681 11.52 -21.23 -22.46
CA GLY A 681 12.09 -22.19 -23.40
C GLY A 681 11.05 -23.04 -24.10
N LEU A 682 11.34 -24.34 -24.13
CA LEU A 682 10.47 -25.37 -24.69
C LEU A 682 9.26 -25.68 -23.79
N THR A 683 9.21 -25.18 -22.55
CA THR A 683 8.10 -25.43 -21.63
C THR A 683 7.15 -24.25 -21.59
N VAL A 684 5.90 -24.46 -22.03
CA VAL A 684 4.84 -23.46 -21.92
C VAL A 684 3.92 -23.81 -20.77
N THR A 685 3.60 -22.82 -19.94
CA THR A 685 2.46 -22.87 -19.02
C THR A 685 1.30 -22.11 -19.63
N ALA A 686 0.09 -22.63 -19.49
CA ALA A 686 -1.12 -21.98 -19.92
C ALA A 686 -2.09 -21.89 -18.74
N ASP A 687 -2.61 -20.69 -18.51
CA ASP A 687 -3.52 -20.39 -17.41
C ASP A 687 -4.86 -19.93 -17.98
N GLY A 688 -5.87 -20.78 -17.81
CA GLY A 688 -7.24 -20.54 -18.25
C GLY A 688 -8.12 -19.89 -17.19
N THR A 689 -7.63 -19.61 -15.98
CA THR A 689 -8.45 -19.08 -14.86
C THR A 689 -9.05 -17.70 -15.13
N GLY A 690 -8.49 -16.94 -16.08
CA GLY A 690 -9.08 -15.71 -16.60
C GLY A 690 -10.27 -15.93 -17.55
N SER A 691 -10.63 -17.17 -17.85
CA SER A 691 -11.88 -17.52 -18.55
C SER A 691 -13.06 -17.17 -17.65
N THR A 692 -14.03 -16.46 -18.19
CA THR A 692 -15.21 -16.01 -17.45
C THR A 692 -16.44 -16.72 -17.98
N ASP A 693 -17.16 -17.37 -17.08
CA ASP A 693 -18.57 -17.68 -17.30
C ASP A 693 -19.40 -16.47 -16.81
N ALA A 694 -20.38 -16.05 -17.61
CA ALA A 694 -21.21 -14.89 -17.30
C ALA A 694 -22.47 -15.27 -16.51
N ASP A 695 -22.83 -16.57 -16.50
CA ASP A 695 -24.06 -17.06 -15.92
C ASP A 695 -23.96 -18.40 -15.16
N GLY A 696 -22.85 -19.12 -15.29
CA GLY A 696 -22.55 -20.37 -14.60
C GLY A 696 -21.17 -20.42 -13.94
N THR A 697 -20.60 -21.62 -13.88
CA THR A 697 -19.23 -21.88 -13.43
C THR A 697 -18.49 -22.84 -14.36
N ILE A 698 -17.22 -22.56 -14.65
CA ILE A 698 -16.42 -23.41 -15.55
C ILE A 698 -16.06 -24.73 -14.87
N THR A 699 -16.63 -25.83 -15.36
CA THR A 699 -16.42 -27.20 -14.85
C THR A 699 -15.30 -27.97 -15.57
N GLY A 700 -14.97 -27.57 -16.80
CA GLY A 700 -14.02 -28.28 -17.65
C GLY A 700 -13.05 -27.35 -18.37
N TYR A 701 -11.79 -27.80 -18.49
CA TYR A 701 -10.73 -27.15 -19.23
C TYR A 701 -9.97 -28.23 -20.00
N ALA A 702 -9.88 -28.09 -21.33
CA ALA A 702 -9.18 -29.00 -22.22
C ALA A 702 -8.24 -28.22 -23.14
N TRP A 703 -6.97 -28.61 -23.14
CA TRP A 703 -5.88 -27.96 -23.85
C TRP A 703 -5.43 -28.79 -25.04
N THR A 704 -5.11 -28.13 -26.15
CA THR A 704 -4.37 -28.71 -27.28
C THR A 704 -3.10 -27.89 -27.50
N TRP A 705 -1.95 -28.54 -27.72
CA TRP A 705 -0.66 -27.83 -27.76
C TRP A 705 -0.12 -27.61 -29.17
N GLY A 706 -0.87 -27.95 -30.21
CA GLY A 706 -0.48 -27.74 -31.61
C GLY A 706 0.56 -28.73 -32.17
N ASP A 707 1.14 -29.60 -31.33
CA ASP A 707 2.02 -30.70 -31.73
C ASP A 707 1.32 -32.08 -31.72
N GLY A 708 0.02 -32.10 -31.41
CA GLY A 708 -0.81 -33.31 -31.29
C GLY A 708 -1.02 -33.78 -29.84
N SER A 709 -0.33 -33.20 -28.86
CA SER A 709 -0.57 -33.48 -27.44
C SER A 709 -1.74 -32.67 -26.86
N THR A 710 -2.30 -33.15 -25.74
CA THR A 710 -3.43 -32.54 -25.03
C THR A 710 -3.25 -32.58 -23.51
N SER A 711 -3.99 -31.73 -22.79
CA SER A 711 -3.99 -31.71 -21.31
C SER A 711 -5.35 -31.24 -20.77
N THR A 712 -5.56 -31.34 -19.45
CA THR A 712 -6.78 -30.87 -18.78
C THR A 712 -6.45 -30.17 -17.45
N GLY A 713 -7.37 -29.36 -16.95
CA GLY A 713 -7.21 -28.55 -15.73
C GLY A 713 -7.18 -27.04 -16.01
N SER A 714 -7.58 -26.22 -15.02
CA SER A 714 -7.67 -24.75 -15.18
C SER A 714 -6.33 -24.08 -15.48
N THR A 715 -5.24 -24.69 -15.04
CA THR A 715 -3.89 -24.44 -15.52
C THR A 715 -3.32 -25.74 -16.10
N ALA A 716 -2.43 -25.61 -17.08
CA ALA A 716 -1.72 -26.75 -17.66
C ALA A 716 -0.28 -26.37 -18.07
N GLN A 717 0.56 -27.37 -18.28
CA GLN A 717 1.94 -27.21 -18.71
C GLN A 717 2.29 -28.28 -19.73
N HIS A 718 3.07 -27.91 -20.75
CA HIS A 718 3.61 -28.83 -21.74
C HIS A 718 5.04 -28.45 -22.13
N THR A 719 5.84 -29.44 -22.52
CA THR A 719 7.22 -29.26 -22.97
C THR A 719 7.38 -29.81 -24.38
N TYR A 720 7.66 -28.93 -25.33
CA TYR A 720 7.90 -29.27 -26.72
C TYR A 720 9.26 -29.94 -26.92
N ALA A 721 9.36 -30.82 -27.91
CA ALA A 721 10.62 -31.50 -28.25
C ALA A 721 11.62 -30.61 -29.05
N ALA A 722 11.16 -29.50 -29.61
CA ALA A 722 11.95 -28.60 -30.44
C ALA A 722 11.43 -27.15 -30.36
N ALA A 723 12.29 -26.19 -30.72
CA ALA A 723 11.89 -24.80 -30.88
C ALA A 723 10.98 -24.62 -32.12
N GLY A 724 9.98 -23.75 -32.01
CA GLY A 724 9.02 -23.48 -33.09
C GLY A 724 7.86 -22.60 -32.63
N THR A 725 6.96 -22.28 -33.56
CA THR A 725 5.69 -21.61 -33.24
C THR A 725 4.57 -22.64 -33.24
N TYR A 726 3.90 -22.78 -32.10
CA TYR A 726 2.83 -23.75 -31.86
C TYR A 726 1.52 -23.02 -31.57
N SER A 727 0.41 -23.52 -32.13
CA SER A 727 -0.93 -23.00 -31.83
C SER A 727 -1.49 -23.76 -30.64
N ILE A 728 -1.59 -23.08 -29.50
CA ILE A 728 -2.19 -23.62 -28.28
C ILE A 728 -3.68 -23.29 -28.33
N GLY A 729 -4.53 -24.29 -28.08
CA GLY A 729 -5.97 -24.12 -27.95
C GLY A 729 -6.43 -24.41 -26.53
N LEU A 730 -7.33 -23.58 -26.01
CA LEU A 730 -8.13 -23.86 -24.82
C LEU A 730 -9.59 -24.03 -25.23
N THR A 731 -10.19 -25.16 -24.86
CA THR A 731 -11.64 -25.34 -24.80
C THR A 731 -12.08 -25.38 -23.34
N VAL A 732 -12.96 -24.48 -22.94
CA VAL A 732 -13.63 -24.52 -21.63
C VAL A 732 -15.05 -25.09 -21.75
N THR A 733 -15.51 -25.70 -20.66
CA THR A 733 -16.88 -26.22 -20.48
C THR A 733 -17.45 -25.67 -19.19
N ASP A 734 -18.66 -25.13 -19.24
CA ASP A 734 -19.42 -24.61 -18.09
C ASP A 734 -20.20 -25.72 -17.34
N ASP A 735 -21.03 -25.36 -16.37
CA ASP A 735 -21.90 -26.28 -15.62
C ASP A 735 -23.25 -26.58 -16.32
N GLY A 736 -23.62 -25.83 -17.36
CA GLY A 736 -24.72 -26.18 -18.26
C GLY A 736 -24.32 -27.08 -19.45
N GLY A 737 -23.03 -27.35 -19.63
CA GLY A 737 -22.44 -28.19 -20.67
C GLY A 737 -22.16 -27.51 -22.02
N ALA A 738 -22.24 -26.19 -22.16
CA ALA A 738 -21.77 -25.52 -23.38
C ALA A 738 -20.24 -25.33 -23.35
N THR A 739 -19.69 -24.95 -24.50
CA THR A 739 -18.24 -24.83 -24.68
C THR A 739 -17.86 -23.66 -25.55
N HIS A 740 -16.67 -23.11 -25.30
CA HIS A 740 -16.02 -22.14 -26.16
C HIS A 740 -14.56 -22.55 -26.32
N ALA A 741 -14.05 -22.39 -27.53
CA ALA A 741 -12.66 -22.63 -27.85
C ALA A 741 -12.00 -21.31 -28.29
N THR A 742 -10.82 -21.03 -27.75
CA THR A 742 -9.93 -19.97 -28.23
C THR A 742 -8.53 -20.53 -28.43
N SER A 743 -7.72 -19.87 -29.26
CA SER A 743 -6.37 -20.31 -29.57
C SER A 743 -5.40 -19.15 -29.69
N SER A 744 -4.16 -19.36 -29.26
CA SER A 744 -3.07 -18.38 -29.32
C SER A 744 -1.79 -19.06 -29.83
N SER A 745 -1.07 -18.38 -30.70
CA SER A 745 0.22 -18.85 -31.20
C SER A 745 1.34 -18.48 -30.22
N VAL A 746 2.00 -19.48 -29.64
CA VAL A 746 3.20 -19.29 -28.82
C VAL A 746 4.43 -19.70 -29.61
N THR A 747 5.41 -18.81 -29.69
CA THR A 747 6.74 -19.17 -30.19
C THR A 747 7.59 -19.62 -29.03
N VAL A 748 7.86 -20.93 -28.97
CA VAL A 748 8.83 -21.50 -28.03
C VAL A 748 10.19 -21.47 -28.69
N THR A 749 11.10 -20.69 -28.14
CA THR A 749 12.51 -20.81 -28.46
C THR A 749 13.11 -21.91 -27.56
N ALA A 750 14.17 -22.57 -28.00
CA ALA A 750 15.07 -23.16 -26.99
C ALA A 750 15.58 -22.00 -26.14
N LEU A 751 15.64 -22.16 -24.81
CA LEU A 751 16.23 -21.11 -23.98
C LEU A 751 17.65 -20.80 -24.49
N PRO A 752 18.08 -19.53 -24.54
CA PRO A 752 19.50 -19.25 -24.40
C PRO A 752 19.99 -19.95 -23.11
N PRO A 753 21.27 -20.36 -23.00
CA PRO A 753 21.76 -20.96 -21.75
C PRO A 753 21.29 -20.13 -20.55
N GLN A 754 20.69 -20.80 -19.57
CA GLN A 754 20.08 -20.14 -18.41
C GLN A 754 21.14 -19.28 -17.74
N ASN A 755 20.91 -17.96 -17.66
CA ASN A 755 21.79 -17.01 -16.96
C ASN A 755 22.26 -17.62 -15.63
N GLN A 756 23.57 -17.80 -15.51
CA GLN A 756 24.18 -18.41 -14.35
C GLN A 756 24.46 -17.31 -13.33
N PRO A 757 23.91 -17.42 -12.11
CA PRO A 757 24.05 -16.35 -11.12
C PRO A 757 25.54 -16.06 -10.88
N PRO A 758 25.92 -14.78 -10.77
CA PRO A 758 27.30 -14.38 -10.67
C PRO A 758 27.93 -14.95 -9.41
N THR A 759 29.24 -15.12 -9.40
CA THR A 759 29.99 -15.46 -8.19
C THR A 759 30.45 -14.18 -7.51
N ALA A 760 29.81 -13.80 -6.41
CA ALA A 760 30.24 -12.67 -5.57
C ALA A 760 31.56 -12.99 -4.86
N ALA A 761 32.55 -12.09 -4.95
CA ALA A 761 33.84 -12.26 -4.28
C ALA A 761 34.37 -10.95 -3.66
N ILE A 762 34.55 -10.95 -2.34
CA ILE A 762 35.19 -9.85 -1.60
C ILE A 762 36.68 -10.17 -1.42
N ALA A 763 37.55 -9.39 -2.08
CA ALA A 763 39.00 -9.50 -1.92
C ALA A 763 39.46 -9.15 -0.49
N ALA A 764 40.74 -9.33 -0.18
CA ALA A 764 41.26 -9.00 1.15
C ALA A 764 41.10 -7.49 1.43
N PRO A 765 40.29 -7.07 2.43
CA PRO A 765 40.04 -5.66 2.70
C PRO A 765 41.29 -4.98 3.25
N THR A 766 41.51 -3.73 2.85
CA THR A 766 42.55 -2.90 3.45
C THR A 766 41.96 -2.11 4.60
N ILE A 767 42.43 -2.37 5.82
CA ILE A 767 41.92 -1.76 7.05
C ILE A 767 42.94 -0.74 7.57
N THR A 768 42.51 0.50 7.77
CA THR A 768 43.32 1.59 8.34
C THR A 768 42.53 2.24 9.46
N GLY A 769 42.81 1.83 10.71
CA GLY A 769 41.99 2.22 11.86
C GLY A 769 40.56 1.71 11.70
N ARG A 770 39.58 2.62 11.78
CA ARG A 770 38.16 2.30 11.56
C ARG A 770 37.72 2.36 10.10
N THR A 771 38.60 2.76 9.19
CA THR A 771 38.29 2.81 7.75
C THR A 771 38.66 1.49 7.08
N VAL A 772 37.73 0.93 6.31
CA VAL A 772 37.89 -0.29 5.52
C VAL A 772 37.69 0.06 4.06
N ALA A 773 38.69 -0.24 3.23
CA ALA A 773 38.56 -0.26 1.78
C ALA A 773 38.30 -1.69 1.30
N LEU A 774 37.27 -1.86 0.48
CA LEU A 774 36.79 -3.15 -0.03
C LEU A 774 36.96 -3.19 -1.54
N ASP A 775 37.01 -4.40 -2.09
CA ASP A 775 37.14 -4.62 -3.52
C ASP A 775 36.34 -5.88 -3.90
N GLY A 776 35.29 -5.65 -4.72
CA GLY A 776 34.39 -6.67 -5.24
C GLY A 776 34.73 -7.10 -6.67
N ARG A 777 35.75 -6.50 -7.32
CA ARG A 777 36.07 -6.73 -8.75
C ARG A 777 36.56 -8.15 -9.08
N GLY A 778 36.81 -8.97 -8.05
CA GLY A 778 37.02 -10.41 -8.22
C GLY A 778 35.74 -11.20 -8.46
N SER A 779 34.57 -10.55 -8.41
CA SER A 779 33.28 -11.18 -8.74
C SER A 779 33.20 -11.44 -10.24
N THR A 780 32.69 -12.61 -10.61
CA THR A 780 32.68 -13.08 -12.01
C THR A 780 31.31 -13.56 -12.40
N ASP A 781 30.96 -13.34 -13.65
CA ASP A 781 29.77 -13.89 -14.29
C ASP A 781 30.20 -15.01 -15.27
N PRO A 782 29.61 -16.22 -15.23
CA PRO A 782 29.93 -17.30 -16.15
C PRO A 782 29.44 -17.11 -17.60
N ASP A 783 28.36 -16.35 -17.84
CA ASP A 783 27.77 -16.14 -19.17
C ASP A 783 27.41 -14.70 -19.56
N GLY A 784 27.44 -13.74 -18.62
CA GLY A 784 27.22 -12.31 -18.84
C GLY A 784 28.33 -11.39 -18.31
N THR A 785 27.93 -10.24 -17.76
CA THR A 785 28.79 -9.25 -17.09
C THR A 785 28.17 -8.66 -15.81
N ILE A 786 29.00 -8.36 -14.80
CA ILE A 786 28.50 -7.74 -13.55
C ILE A 786 28.03 -6.29 -13.79
N ALA A 787 26.71 -6.08 -13.74
CA ALA A 787 26.09 -4.76 -13.89
C ALA A 787 26.18 -3.89 -12.62
N THR A 788 25.97 -4.46 -11.42
CA THR A 788 25.98 -3.68 -10.17
C THR A 788 26.70 -4.35 -8.99
N TYR A 789 27.10 -3.52 -8.03
CA TYR A 789 27.71 -3.91 -6.77
C TYR A 789 27.02 -3.11 -5.64
N ALA A 790 26.40 -3.81 -4.70
CA ALA A 790 25.75 -3.26 -3.52
C ALA A 790 26.38 -3.84 -2.25
N TRP A 791 26.62 -2.99 -1.25
CA TRP A 791 27.33 -3.36 -0.03
C TRP A 791 26.51 -3.02 1.20
N GLN A 792 26.52 -3.92 2.18
CA GLN A 792 26.04 -3.68 3.54
C GLN A 792 27.22 -3.81 4.48
N PHE A 793 27.53 -2.78 5.25
CA PHE A 793 28.76 -2.76 6.06
C PHE A 793 28.60 -3.41 7.45
N GLY A 794 27.39 -3.87 7.80
CA GLY A 794 27.12 -4.57 9.07
C GLY A 794 26.94 -3.65 10.29
N ASP A 795 26.73 -2.35 10.06
CA ASP A 795 26.39 -1.34 11.07
C ASP A 795 25.14 -0.50 10.67
N GLY A 796 24.34 -1.03 9.74
CA GLY A 796 23.17 -0.34 9.16
C GLY A 796 23.47 0.52 7.94
N SER A 797 24.74 0.85 7.68
CA SER A 797 25.12 1.64 6.50
C SER A 797 25.32 0.77 5.24
N ILE A 798 25.08 1.40 4.08
CA ILE A 798 25.16 0.78 2.76
C ILE A 798 26.15 1.52 1.85
N GLY A 799 26.64 0.85 0.82
CA GLY A 799 27.49 1.41 -0.21
C GLY A 799 27.24 0.80 -1.58
N SER A 800 27.81 1.41 -2.62
CA SER A 800 27.66 0.94 -4.00
C SER A 800 28.97 1.03 -4.78
N GLY A 801 29.02 0.33 -5.91
CA GLY A 801 30.17 0.29 -6.80
C GLY A 801 31.23 -0.74 -6.42
N PRO A 802 32.20 -1.00 -7.31
CA PRO A 802 33.10 -2.15 -7.20
C PRO A 802 34.14 -2.03 -6.08
N THR A 803 34.47 -0.82 -5.61
CA THR A 803 35.54 -0.58 -4.62
C THR A 803 35.15 0.51 -3.61
N PRO A 804 34.19 0.25 -2.69
CA PRO A 804 33.78 1.25 -1.71
C PRO A 804 34.77 1.36 -0.54
N THR A 805 34.67 2.47 0.18
CA THR A 805 35.34 2.67 1.46
C THR A 805 34.31 3.04 2.51
N HIS A 806 34.36 2.39 3.68
CA HIS A 806 33.49 2.71 4.81
C HIS A 806 34.30 3.01 6.08
N THR A 807 33.79 3.88 6.96
CA THR A 807 34.43 4.20 8.25
C THR A 807 33.45 3.98 9.39
N TYR A 808 33.73 3.00 10.24
CA TYR A 808 32.88 2.68 11.39
C TYR A 808 33.06 3.70 12.53
N ALA A 809 31.97 4.00 13.25
CA ALA A 809 32.02 4.89 14.41
C ALA A 809 32.79 4.28 15.59
N THR A 810 32.67 2.96 15.79
CA THR A 810 33.17 2.20 16.94
C THR A 810 34.05 1.03 16.53
N ASP A 811 34.93 0.58 17.44
CA ASP A 811 35.77 -0.60 17.25
C ASP A 811 34.93 -1.90 17.23
N GLY A 812 35.54 -2.98 16.74
CA GLY A 812 35.01 -4.34 16.80
C GLY A 812 34.91 -5.02 15.43
N THR A 813 34.32 -6.22 15.43
CA THR A 813 34.09 -7.00 14.21
C THR A 813 32.75 -6.62 13.58
N ARG A 814 32.71 -6.59 12.25
CA ARG A 814 31.55 -6.23 11.42
C ARG A 814 31.45 -7.23 10.28
N ALA A 815 30.23 -7.65 9.95
CA ALA A 815 29.98 -8.53 8.81
C ALA A 815 29.68 -7.67 7.58
N VAL A 816 30.62 -7.59 6.63
CA VAL A 816 30.42 -6.87 5.38
C VAL A 816 29.87 -7.83 4.34
N THR A 817 28.68 -7.55 3.81
CA THR A 817 28.07 -8.31 2.71
C THR A 817 28.20 -7.51 1.42
N LEU A 818 28.72 -8.15 0.37
CA LEU A 818 28.61 -7.71 -1.02
C LEU A 818 27.48 -8.51 -1.66
N THR A 819 26.58 -7.83 -2.35
CA THR A 819 25.68 -8.39 -3.35
C THR A 819 26.08 -7.84 -4.72
N VAL A 820 26.26 -8.72 -5.70
CA VAL A 820 26.44 -8.33 -7.11
C VAL A 820 25.21 -8.72 -7.92
N THR A 821 24.95 -7.96 -8.97
CA THR A 821 23.91 -8.22 -9.97
C THR A 821 24.57 -8.29 -11.34
N ASP A 822 24.25 -9.31 -12.14
CA ASP A 822 24.67 -9.41 -13.55
C ASP A 822 23.81 -8.53 -14.48
N ASP A 823 24.12 -8.53 -15.78
CA ASP A 823 23.43 -7.77 -16.83
C ASP A 823 22.08 -8.36 -17.25
N ASP A 824 21.80 -9.62 -16.91
CA ASP A 824 20.50 -10.29 -17.04
C ASP A 824 19.68 -10.29 -15.72
N GLY A 825 20.16 -9.59 -14.68
CA GLY A 825 19.48 -9.31 -13.42
C GLY A 825 19.58 -10.37 -12.31
N ALA A 826 20.29 -11.48 -12.49
CA ALA A 826 20.47 -12.43 -11.38
C ALA A 826 21.51 -11.91 -10.37
N THR A 827 21.45 -12.42 -9.13
CA THR A 827 22.26 -11.90 -8.03
C THR A 827 22.91 -13.00 -7.22
N ALA A 828 24.04 -12.66 -6.63
CA ALA A 828 24.65 -13.45 -5.56
C ALA A 828 25.26 -12.53 -4.52
N SER A 829 25.37 -13.05 -3.30
CA SER A 829 26.00 -12.35 -2.20
C SER A 829 27.08 -13.19 -1.51
N THR A 830 28.02 -12.50 -0.88
CA THR A 830 29.03 -13.11 -0.03
C THR A 830 29.33 -12.19 1.15
N THR A 831 29.60 -12.76 2.31
CA THR A 831 29.83 -12.02 3.55
C THR A 831 31.24 -12.26 4.07
N ARG A 832 31.92 -11.18 4.46
CA ARG A 832 33.26 -11.18 5.01
C ARG A 832 33.32 -10.42 6.32
N SER A 833 33.77 -11.09 7.38
CA SER A 833 34.05 -10.43 8.66
C SER A 833 35.27 -9.53 8.54
N VAL A 834 35.13 -8.27 8.95
CA VAL A 834 36.22 -7.30 9.08
C VAL A 834 36.31 -6.84 10.53
N THR A 835 37.51 -6.78 11.10
CA THR A 835 37.72 -6.27 12.46
C THR A 835 38.42 -4.93 12.38
N VAL A 836 37.74 -3.90 12.86
CA VAL A 836 38.24 -2.52 12.91
C VAL A 836 38.59 -2.12 14.32
N THR A 837 39.66 -1.35 14.47
CA THR A 837 40.11 -0.81 15.75
C THR A 837 40.52 0.64 15.60
N THR A 838 40.54 1.38 16.70
CA THR A 838 41.03 2.76 16.71
C THR A 838 42.46 2.78 16.18
N ALA A 839 42.76 3.64 15.19
CA ALA A 839 44.14 3.82 14.75
C ALA A 839 45.01 4.28 15.93
N PRO A 840 46.25 3.78 16.07
CA PRO A 840 47.18 4.29 17.07
C PRO A 840 47.35 5.80 16.94
N PRO A 841 47.54 6.56 18.05
CA PRO A 841 47.83 7.98 17.98
C PRO A 841 49.00 8.27 17.03
N ALA A 842 48.84 9.29 16.18
CA ALA A 842 49.79 9.60 15.12
C ALA A 842 51.24 9.66 15.65
N GLY A 843 52.12 8.87 15.03
CA GLY A 843 53.53 8.76 15.42
C GLY A 843 53.87 7.58 16.34
N VAL A 844 52.90 6.80 16.83
CA VAL A 844 53.17 5.49 17.48
C VAL A 844 53.23 4.40 16.42
N LEU A 845 54.35 3.67 16.36
CA LEU A 845 54.59 2.57 15.41
C LEU A 845 54.38 1.19 16.02
N ALA A 846 54.67 1.03 17.32
CA ALA A 846 54.44 -0.19 18.06
C ALA A 846 54.24 0.09 19.56
N THR A 847 53.43 -0.73 20.22
CA THR A 847 53.31 -0.80 21.68
C THR A 847 53.09 -2.25 22.09
N ASP A 848 53.70 -2.64 23.21
CA ASP A 848 53.41 -3.92 23.85
C ASP A 848 53.53 -3.79 25.37
N ALA A 849 52.39 -3.78 26.05
CA ALA A 849 52.28 -3.86 27.50
C ALA A 849 52.32 -5.32 28.00
N PHE A 850 52.39 -6.31 27.10
CA PHE A 850 52.52 -7.72 27.42
C PHE A 850 51.44 -8.24 28.40
N GLY A 851 50.22 -7.70 28.31
CA GLY A 851 49.10 -8.03 29.22
C GLY A 851 48.52 -9.44 29.07
N ARG A 852 48.95 -10.18 28.04
CA ARG A 852 48.55 -11.56 27.74
C ARG A 852 49.36 -12.60 28.53
N VAL A 853 48.84 -13.82 28.64
CA VAL A 853 49.55 -14.96 29.23
C VAL A 853 49.77 -16.03 28.15
N LEU A 854 51.03 -16.32 27.84
CA LEU A 854 51.44 -17.25 26.77
C LEU A 854 52.64 -18.08 27.20
N SER A 855 52.64 -19.37 26.87
CA SER A 855 53.81 -20.26 26.96
C SER A 855 54.40 -20.50 25.57
N ASN A 856 55.73 -20.63 25.50
CA ASN A 856 56.48 -20.92 24.27
C ASN A 856 56.31 -19.88 23.13
N ALA A 857 55.81 -18.67 23.41
CA ALA A 857 55.55 -17.64 22.42
C ALA A 857 55.45 -16.25 23.06
N TRP A 858 55.61 -15.21 22.23
CA TRP A 858 55.23 -13.82 22.55
C TRP A 858 53.94 -13.36 21.85
N GLY A 859 53.47 -14.03 20.80
CA GLY A 859 52.24 -13.68 20.10
C GLY A 859 52.32 -12.31 19.39
N THR A 860 51.21 -11.58 19.40
CA THR A 860 51.07 -10.27 18.72
C THR A 860 51.22 -9.12 19.71
N ALA A 861 51.96 -8.07 19.33
CA ALA A 861 52.03 -6.83 20.08
C ALA A 861 50.71 -6.04 19.99
N ASP A 862 50.38 -5.28 21.03
CA ASP A 862 49.17 -4.46 21.10
C ASP A 862 49.09 -3.44 19.94
N THR A 863 50.24 -3.02 19.41
CA THR A 863 50.40 -2.35 18.12
C THR A 863 51.75 -2.76 17.52
N GLY A 864 51.81 -2.97 16.20
CA GLY A 864 53.04 -3.35 15.48
C GLY A 864 53.07 -4.80 14.94
N GLY A 865 52.04 -5.60 15.22
CA GLY A 865 51.86 -6.92 14.62
C GLY A 865 52.56 -8.08 15.36
N PRO A 866 52.72 -9.25 14.72
CA PRO A 866 53.23 -10.45 15.37
C PRO A 866 54.74 -10.39 15.65
N TRP A 867 55.14 -10.81 16.85
CA TRP A 867 56.54 -11.03 17.19
C TRP A 867 57.08 -12.27 16.48
N THR A 868 58.06 -12.06 15.61
CA THR A 868 58.85 -13.13 14.99
C THR A 868 60.01 -13.50 15.89
N LEU A 869 60.05 -14.74 16.37
CA LEU A 869 61.03 -15.21 17.36
C LEU A 869 62.20 -15.95 16.70
N SER A 870 63.40 -15.79 17.26
CA SER A 870 64.61 -16.51 16.84
C SER A 870 65.22 -17.30 18.00
N GLY A 871 65.44 -18.60 17.76
CA GLY A 871 65.85 -19.60 18.74
C GLY A 871 64.70 -20.51 19.17
N THR A 872 64.92 -21.32 20.22
CA THR A 872 63.90 -22.26 20.72
C THR A 872 62.67 -21.52 21.25
N ALA A 873 61.48 -21.83 20.74
CA ALA A 873 60.23 -21.17 21.12
C ALA A 873 59.95 -21.22 22.63
N SER A 874 60.28 -22.34 23.30
CA SER A 874 60.16 -22.51 24.76
C SER A 874 61.07 -21.61 25.61
N ALA A 875 61.99 -20.87 25.00
CA ALA A 875 62.72 -19.80 25.68
C ALA A 875 61.86 -18.55 25.91
N PHE A 876 60.71 -18.42 25.24
CA PHE A 876 59.85 -17.24 25.26
C PHE A 876 58.53 -17.52 25.95
N SER A 877 58.08 -16.59 26.78
CA SER A 877 56.73 -16.59 27.37
C SER A 877 56.26 -15.16 27.62
N VAL A 878 54.96 -14.99 27.85
CA VAL A 878 54.38 -13.73 28.33
C VAL A 878 53.61 -14.02 29.61
N GLY A 879 53.79 -13.21 30.64
CA GLY A 879 53.06 -13.39 31.90
C GLY A 879 53.46 -12.40 32.98
N GLY A 880 52.46 -11.86 33.68
CA GLY A 880 52.66 -10.80 34.66
C GLY A 880 53.13 -9.50 34.01
N GLY A 881 52.48 -9.09 32.91
CA GLY A 881 52.73 -7.80 32.23
C GLY A 881 54.09 -7.67 31.54
N ALA A 882 54.78 -8.77 31.22
CA ALA A 882 56.09 -8.72 30.56
C ALA A 882 56.31 -9.89 29.60
N GLY A 883 57.00 -9.61 28.50
CA GLY A 883 57.63 -10.60 27.63
C GLY A 883 58.90 -11.11 28.28
N VAL A 884 58.98 -12.41 28.53
CA VAL A 884 60.08 -13.07 29.22
C VAL A 884 60.91 -13.88 28.23
N VAL A 885 62.23 -13.79 28.34
CA VAL A 885 63.20 -14.63 27.63
C VAL A 885 64.05 -15.39 28.64
N ALA A 886 63.82 -16.70 28.78
CA ALA A 886 64.64 -17.61 29.56
C ALA A 886 65.83 -18.10 28.74
N ILE A 887 67.05 -17.83 29.19
CA ILE A 887 68.27 -17.99 28.38
C ILE A 887 69.44 -18.51 29.23
N GLY A 888 70.12 -19.56 28.74
CA GLY A 888 71.28 -20.17 29.39
C GLY A 888 72.62 -19.68 28.82
N PRO A 889 73.76 -20.08 29.43
CA PRO A 889 75.10 -19.68 28.99
C PRO A 889 75.36 -19.92 27.50
N GLY A 890 76.03 -18.97 26.85
CA GLY A 890 76.40 -19.04 25.43
C GLY A 890 75.24 -18.87 24.43
N SER A 891 74.00 -18.69 24.89
CA SER A 891 72.84 -18.51 24.01
C SER A 891 72.59 -17.06 23.65
N THR A 892 71.98 -16.87 22.47
CA THR A 892 71.32 -15.63 22.03
C THR A 892 69.88 -15.94 21.61
N ARG A 893 68.96 -15.00 21.83
CA ARG A 893 67.54 -15.08 21.45
C ARG A 893 67.08 -13.71 20.96
N GLU A 894 66.23 -13.67 19.94
CA GLU A 894 65.70 -12.42 19.37
C GLU A 894 64.19 -12.47 19.19
N ALA A 895 63.53 -11.32 19.33
CA ALA A 895 62.14 -11.09 19.01
C ALA A 895 62.04 -9.84 18.12
N ARG A 896 61.43 -9.97 16.94
CA ARG A 896 61.41 -8.95 15.89
C ARG A 896 59.97 -8.56 15.54
N LEU A 897 59.68 -7.28 15.37
CA LEU A 897 58.41 -6.82 14.77
C LEU A 897 58.65 -6.54 13.29
N ALA A 898 58.50 -7.58 12.46
CA ALA A 898 58.75 -7.49 11.02
C ALA A 898 57.81 -6.51 10.29
N GLY A 899 56.61 -6.28 10.83
CA GLY A 899 55.64 -5.31 10.32
C GLY A 899 55.97 -3.84 10.63
N VAL A 900 57.01 -3.57 11.44
CA VAL A 900 57.38 -2.22 11.88
C VAL A 900 58.72 -1.84 11.28
N SER A 901 58.71 -1.30 10.06
CA SER A 901 59.90 -0.81 9.36
C SER A 901 59.91 0.72 9.28
N THR A 902 61.00 1.36 9.72
CA THR A 902 61.09 2.82 9.77
C THR A 902 62.52 3.36 9.64
N SER A 903 62.66 4.58 9.13
CA SER A 903 63.89 5.38 9.21
C SER A 903 63.92 6.31 10.43
N ASN A 904 62.84 6.41 11.21
CA ASN A 904 62.78 7.18 12.44
C ASN A 904 62.13 6.34 13.55
N ALA A 905 62.94 5.97 14.55
CA ALA A 905 62.49 5.23 15.73
C ALA A 905 63.00 5.91 17.01
N VAL A 906 62.11 6.08 17.97
CA VAL A 906 62.42 6.18 19.39
C VAL A 906 61.84 4.94 20.05
N VAL A 907 62.70 4.03 20.51
CA VAL A 907 62.30 2.85 21.25
C VAL A 907 62.49 3.14 22.74
N THR A 908 61.43 3.00 23.52
CA THR A 908 61.46 2.99 24.99
C THR A 908 61.02 1.61 25.45
N VAL A 909 61.72 1.03 26.42
CA VAL A 909 61.36 -0.26 27.02
C VAL A 909 61.89 -0.35 28.44
N ARG A 910 61.15 -1.03 29.31
CA ARG A 910 61.59 -1.40 30.66
C ARG A 910 62.18 -2.82 30.63
N ILE A 911 63.32 -3.01 31.28
CA ILE A 911 64.11 -4.24 31.22
C ILE A 911 64.51 -4.66 32.64
N SER A 912 64.31 -5.93 33.00
CA SER A 912 64.87 -6.52 34.23
C SER A 912 65.42 -7.92 33.99
N ALA A 913 66.30 -8.39 34.88
CA ALA A 913 66.84 -9.74 34.88
C ALA A 913 66.65 -10.39 36.26
N ASP A 914 66.19 -11.64 36.31
CA ASP A 914 65.91 -12.35 37.56
C ASP A 914 67.14 -12.72 38.39
N ALA A 915 68.35 -12.57 37.83
CA ALA A 915 69.63 -12.87 38.48
C ALA A 915 70.68 -11.80 38.16
N ALA A 916 71.61 -11.60 39.09
CA ALA A 916 72.84 -10.84 38.83
C ALA A 916 73.80 -11.67 37.96
N ALA A 917 74.58 -10.99 37.12
CA ALA A 917 75.59 -11.64 36.28
C ALA A 917 76.72 -12.26 37.12
N ALA A 918 77.04 -13.53 36.89
CA ALA A 918 78.11 -14.25 37.57
C ALA A 918 78.92 -15.09 36.56
N GLY A 919 80.25 -15.05 36.65
CA GLY A 919 81.18 -15.68 35.70
C GLY A 919 81.25 -15.04 34.30
N GLY A 920 80.12 -14.50 33.81
CA GLY A 920 80.00 -13.85 32.52
C GLY A 920 78.82 -12.88 32.48
N ALA A 921 78.83 -11.98 31.50
CA ALA A 921 77.82 -10.92 31.40
C ALA A 921 76.49 -11.43 30.81
N ALA A 922 75.39 -10.82 31.25
CA ALA A 922 74.08 -10.86 30.59
C ALA A 922 73.88 -9.59 29.76
N SER A 923 73.10 -9.64 28.69
CA SER A 923 72.85 -8.48 27.82
C SER A 923 71.43 -8.46 27.25
N ALA A 924 70.82 -7.29 27.31
CA ALA A 924 69.59 -6.94 26.63
C ALA A 924 69.89 -5.84 25.61
N THR A 925 69.61 -6.10 24.34
CA THR A 925 69.93 -5.21 23.21
C THR A 925 68.64 -4.79 22.53
N VAL A 926 68.42 -3.48 22.45
CA VAL A 926 67.27 -2.86 21.81
C VAL A 926 67.73 -2.30 20.47
N VAL A 927 67.14 -2.78 19.38
CA VAL A 927 67.48 -2.41 18.01
C VAL A 927 66.41 -1.46 17.49
N GLY A 928 66.80 -0.23 17.19
CA GLY A 928 65.91 0.81 16.64
C GLY A 928 65.80 0.78 15.12
N ARG A 929 66.74 0.11 14.45
CA ARG A 929 66.72 -0.13 12.99
C ARG A 929 67.58 -1.36 12.65
N MET A 930 66.99 -2.34 11.99
CA MET A 930 67.67 -3.52 11.42
C MET A 930 67.43 -3.56 9.91
N VAL A 931 68.50 -3.57 9.11
CA VAL A 931 68.45 -3.68 7.65
C VAL A 931 69.24 -4.93 7.24
N GLY A 932 68.54 -5.96 6.76
CA GLY A 932 69.13 -7.28 6.56
C GLY A 932 69.63 -7.86 7.88
N THR A 933 70.95 -8.06 8.00
CA THR A 933 71.62 -8.47 9.25
C THR A 933 72.25 -7.31 10.02
N SER A 934 72.35 -6.12 9.44
CA SER A 934 72.98 -4.96 10.08
C SER A 934 72.00 -4.19 10.97
N THR A 935 72.51 -3.61 12.06
CA THR A 935 71.70 -3.07 13.16
C THR A 935 72.24 -1.77 13.74
N TYR A 936 71.34 -0.86 14.11
CA TYR A 936 71.61 0.25 15.03
C TYR A 936 70.92 -0.02 16.36
N ALA A 937 71.69 -0.11 17.44
CA ALA A 937 71.21 -0.65 18.71
C ALA A 937 71.80 0.03 19.96
N ALA A 938 71.04 -0.01 21.04
CA ALA A 938 71.51 0.25 22.40
C ALA A 938 71.57 -1.08 23.16
N ARG A 939 72.70 -1.36 23.82
CA ARG A 939 72.87 -2.57 24.63
C ARG A 939 73.05 -2.22 26.10
N LEU A 940 72.12 -2.70 26.92
CA LEU A 940 72.27 -2.82 28.37
C LEU A 940 73.04 -4.11 28.66
N ARG A 941 74.21 -4.01 29.27
CA ARG A 941 75.07 -5.11 29.68
C ARG A 941 75.16 -5.14 31.20
N LEU A 942 74.80 -6.28 31.79
CA LEU A 942 74.97 -6.56 33.22
C LEU A 942 76.24 -7.40 33.37
N GLU A 943 77.25 -6.84 34.02
CA GLU A 943 78.59 -7.42 34.16
C GLU A 943 78.78 -8.03 35.56
N PRO A 944 79.64 -9.07 35.72
CA PRO A 944 79.98 -9.60 37.04
C PRO A 944 80.45 -8.52 38.02
N GLY A 945 80.05 -8.66 39.29
CA GLY A 945 80.20 -7.59 40.29
C GLY A 945 79.09 -6.52 40.24
N GLY A 946 78.07 -6.71 39.39
CA GLY A 946 76.88 -5.87 39.34
C GLY A 946 77.02 -4.57 38.54
N THR A 947 78.05 -4.42 37.71
CA THR A 947 78.20 -3.23 36.87
C THR A 947 77.14 -3.19 35.78
N ILE A 948 76.41 -2.08 35.68
CA ILE A 948 75.38 -1.83 34.66
C ILE A 948 75.98 -0.90 33.60
N ARG A 949 76.14 -1.39 32.37
CA ARG A 949 76.80 -0.64 31.29
C ARG A 949 75.92 -0.51 30.05
N LEU A 950 75.84 0.69 29.50
CA LEU A 950 75.20 1.02 28.23
C LEU A 950 76.26 1.15 27.12
N TYR A 951 75.96 0.58 25.96
CA TYR A 951 76.66 0.83 24.70
C TYR A 951 75.69 1.33 23.63
N LEU A 952 76.20 2.16 22.72
CA LEU A 952 75.54 2.56 21.48
C LEU A 952 76.32 1.95 20.30
N LEU A 953 75.65 1.13 19.49
CA LEU A 953 76.29 0.19 18.58
C LEU A 953 75.77 0.31 17.13
N ARG A 954 76.67 0.11 16.17
CA ARG A 954 76.36 -0.45 14.85
C ARG A 954 76.86 -1.88 14.85
N ASP A 955 75.96 -2.84 14.74
CA ASP A 955 76.26 -4.27 14.89
C ASP A 955 76.91 -4.55 16.26
N GLU A 956 78.17 -5.01 16.27
CA GLU A 956 78.98 -5.20 17.49
C GLU A 956 80.06 -4.11 17.64
N VAL A 957 80.05 -3.08 16.78
CA VAL A 957 81.00 -1.94 16.82
C VAL A 957 80.39 -0.79 17.61
N ALA A 958 81.09 -0.31 18.63
CA ALA A 958 80.67 0.85 19.40
C ALA A 958 80.85 2.15 18.59
N LEU A 959 79.77 2.93 18.48
CA LEU A 959 79.74 4.24 17.80
C LEU A 959 80.11 5.41 18.72
N ALA A 960 80.12 5.16 20.03
CA ALA A 960 80.49 6.10 21.08
C ALA A 960 81.22 5.34 22.20
N GLY A 961 81.62 6.05 23.27
CA GLY A 961 82.06 5.40 24.51
C GLY A 961 80.96 4.54 25.16
N SER A 962 81.29 3.89 26.28
CA SER A 962 80.28 3.23 27.12
C SER A 962 79.90 4.11 28.30
N TYR A 963 78.63 4.10 28.71
CA TYR A 963 78.17 4.73 29.94
C TYR A 963 77.97 3.68 31.04
N VAL A 964 78.38 3.96 32.28
CA VAL A 964 78.11 3.10 33.44
C VAL A 964 77.07 3.78 34.32
N LEU A 965 75.96 3.09 34.58
CA LEU A 965 74.93 3.59 35.50
C LEU A 965 75.44 3.40 36.95
N PRO A 966 75.46 4.44 37.80
CA PRO A 966 75.98 4.34 39.17
C PRO A 966 75.21 3.34 40.04
N GLY A 967 75.93 2.63 40.91
CA GLY A 967 75.38 1.63 41.83
C GLY A 967 75.20 0.24 41.18
N ALA A 968 75.37 -0.81 41.97
CA ALA A 968 75.30 -2.20 41.49
C ALA A 968 73.88 -2.62 41.06
N TYR A 969 73.82 -3.62 40.18
CA TYR A 969 72.57 -4.26 39.75
C TYR A 969 71.95 -5.11 40.87
N VAL A 970 70.67 -4.87 41.15
CA VAL A 970 69.86 -5.69 42.07
C VAL A 970 68.96 -6.63 41.25
N PRO A 971 68.98 -7.96 41.49
CA PRO A 971 68.13 -8.91 40.77
C PRO A 971 66.64 -8.51 40.81
N GLY A 972 66.00 -8.51 39.64
CA GLY A 972 64.61 -8.08 39.46
C GLY A 972 64.41 -6.57 39.35
N GLU A 973 65.43 -5.73 39.60
CA GLU A 973 65.27 -4.28 39.42
C GLU A 973 65.07 -3.93 37.94
N ALA A 974 64.17 -2.97 37.71
CA ALA A 974 63.82 -2.50 36.38
C ALA A 974 64.69 -1.31 35.96
N ILE A 975 65.33 -1.45 34.81
CA ILE A 975 66.08 -0.41 34.12
C ILE A 975 65.27 0.03 32.89
N MET A 976 64.97 1.31 32.81
CA MET A 976 64.44 1.91 31.58
C MET A 976 65.58 2.09 30.59
N LEU A 977 65.36 1.71 29.33
CA LEU A 977 66.24 2.01 28.21
C LEU A 977 65.46 2.80 27.17
N ARG A 978 66.02 3.93 26.74
CA ARG A 978 65.53 4.69 25.59
C ARG A 978 66.62 4.80 24.54
N LEU A 979 66.28 4.47 23.29
CA LEU A 979 67.11 4.57 22.10
C LEU A 979 66.39 5.45 21.08
N SER A 980 67.10 6.40 20.46
CA SER A 980 66.64 7.11 19.26
C SER A 980 67.57 6.81 18.09
N VAL A 981 66.99 6.52 16.93
CA VAL A 981 67.66 6.31 15.64
C VAL A 981 66.85 7.09 14.59
N ARG A 982 67.40 8.18 14.06
CA ARG A 982 66.67 9.14 13.22
C ARG A 982 67.41 9.56 11.96
N GLY A 983 66.63 9.84 10.93
CA GLY A 983 67.12 10.36 9.67
C GLY A 983 67.95 9.35 8.87
N ALA A 984 68.48 9.83 7.75
CA ALA A 984 69.37 9.13 6.86
C ALA A 984 70.39 10.14 6.33
N SER A 985 71.64 9.69 6.15
CA SER A 985 72.75 10.45 5.56
C SER A 985 73.12 11.77 6.27
N PRO A 986 73.68 11.72 7.50
CA PRO A 986 73.89 10.55 8.33
C PRO A 986 72.69 10.24 9.23
N THR A 987 72.59 8.99 9.69
CA THR A 987 71.67 8.65 10.77
C THR A 987 72.18 9.21 12.08
N THR A 988 71.33 9.89 12.84
CA THR A 988 71.61 10.37 14.20
C THR A 988 71.12 9.35 15.22
N LEU A 989 71.97 9.02 16.20
CA LEU A 989 71.67 8.07 17.25
C LEU A 989 71.85 8.69 18.64
N GLY A 990 71.00 8.28 19.58
CA GLY A 990 71.13 8.62 21.00
C GLY A 990 70.61 7.51 21.90
N ALA A 991 71.28 7.23 23.02
CA ALA A 991 70.83 6.25 24.01
C ALA A 991 71.01 6.74 25.45
N MET A 992 70.11 6.28 26.33
CA MET A 992 70.13 6.56 27.77
C MET A 992 69.50 5.41 28.55
N ILE A 993 69.97 5.20 29.78
CA ILE A 993 69.42 4.28 30.77
C ILE A 993 69.27 4.94 32.14
N TRP A 994 68.25 4.53 32.89
CA TRP A 994 68.03 4.92 34.29
C TRP A 994 67.23 3.83 35.02
N ARG A 995 67.30 3.79 36.35
CA ARG A 995 66.42 2.91 37.15
C ARG A 995 64.97 3.39 37.01
N ALA A 996 64.02 2.47 36.83
CA ALA A 996 62.62 2.82 36.61
C ALA A 996 61.95 3.58 37.79
N SER A 997 62.53 3.47 39.00
CA SER A 997 62.14 4.26 40.18
C SER A 997 62.70 5.69 40.21
N GLY A 998 63.60 6.03 39.27
CA GLY A 998 64.24 7.35 39.16
C GLY A 998 63.72 8.14 37.96
N THR A 999 64.18 9.40 37.86
CA THR A 999 63.83 10.29 36.74
C THR A 999 64.63 10.00 35.48
N GLN A 1000 64.04 10.27 34.33
CA GLN A 1000 64.71 10.20 33.03
C GLN A 1000 65.83 11.26 32.94
N PRO A 1001 67.02 10.92 32.42
CA PRO A 1001 68.08 11.90 32.16
C PRO A 1001 67.64 13.01 31.19
N ALA A 1002 67.97 14.26 31.51
CA ALA A 1002 67.64 15.42 30.67
C ALA A 1002 68.41 15.46 29.34
N SER A 1003 69.56 14.80 29.26
CA SER A 1003 70.37 14.65 28.06
C SER A 1003 70.64 13.18 27.74
N TRP A 1004 70.92 12.90 26.47
CA TRP A 1004 71.38 11.58 26.03
C TRP A 1004 72.75 11.27 26.63
N GLN A 1005 72.89 10.11 27.28
CA GLN A 1005 74.14 9.68 27.91
C GLN A 1005 75.18 9.25 26.87
N LEU A 1006 74.72 8.71 25.73
CA LEU A 1006 75.52 8.41 24.54
C LEU A 1006 74.84 8.98 23.31
N GLN A 1007 75.62 9.54 22.39
CA GLN A 1007 75.17 10.00 21.07
C GLN A 1007 76.21 9.68 20.01
N ALA A 1008 75.77 9.49 18.77
CA ALA A 1008 76.63 9.31 17.61
C ALA A 1008 75.91 9.73 16.32
N THR A 1009 76.67 9.85 15.23
CA THR A 1009 76.13 9.83 13.86
C THR A 1009 76.84 8.75 13.06
N ASP A 1010 76.14 8.09 12.15
CA ASP A 1010 76.73 7.06 11.27
C ASP A 1010 76.14 7.16 9.86
N ALA A 1011 77.01 7.12 8.86
CA ALA A 1011 76.69 7.29 7.44
C ALA A 1011 76.82 5.99 6.63
N THR A 1012 76.87 4.82 7.28
CA THR A 1012 77.02 3.52 6.61
C THR A 1012 75.90 3.31 5.62
N ALA A 1013 76.21 3.20 4.31
CA ALA A 1013 75.23 3.26 3.23
C ALA A 1013 74.06 2.27 3.40
N ALA A 1014 74.35 1.01 3.72
CA ALA A 1014 73.34 -0.03 3.95
C ALA A 1014 72.35 0.29 5.09
N MET A 1015 72.74 1.16 6.03
CA MET A 1015 71.93 1.54 7.18
C MET A 1015 71.11 2.82 6.96
N GLN A 1016 71.21 3.49 5.81
CA GLN A 1016 70.50 4.76 5.54
C GLN A 1016 69.08 4.58 4.95
N THR A 1017 68.52 3.37 5.04
CA THR A 1017 67.14 3.05 4.63
C THR A 1017 66.25 2.72 5.84
N ALA A 1018 64.95 2.53 5.63
CA ALA A 1018 64.06 2.05 6.68
C ALA A 1018 64.41 0.60 7.06
N GLY A 1019 64.31 0.28 8.36
CA GLY A 1019 64.60 -1.05 8.88
C GLY A 1019 63.72 -1.40 10.08
N ILE A 1020 63.69 -2.68 10.45
CA ILE A 1020 62.77 -3.19 11.47
C ILE A 1020 63.31 -3.00 12.89
N VAL A 1021 62.40 -3.01 13.88
CA VAL A 1021 62.75 -2.99 15.31
C VAL A 1021 62.89 -4.39 15.89
N THR A 1022 63.76 -4.58 16.88
CA THR A 1022 64.08 -5.90 17.46
C THR A 1022 64.54 -5.79 18.92
N LEU A 1023 64.19 -6.79 19.72
CA LEU A 1023 64.75 -7.05 21.05
C LEU A 1023 65.63 -8.30 20.99
N LYS A 1024 66.83 -8.23 21.58
CA LYS A 1024 67.84 -9.30 21.54
C LYS A 1024 68.43 -9.54 22.93
N SER A 1025 68.27 -10.76 23.45
CA SER A 1025 68.82 -11.22 24.73
C SER A 1025 70.02 -12.15 24.49
N ALA A 1026 71.11 -11.98 25.22
CA ALA A 1026 72.29 -12.83 25.13
C ALA A 1026 72.96 -13.05 26.49
N ILE A 1027 73.49 -14.25 26.74
CA ILE A 1027 74.25 -14.61 27.94
C ILE A 1027 75.63 -15.12 27.53
N SER A 1028 76.68 -14.63 28.18
CA SER A 1028 78.05 -15.11 27.96
C SER A 1028 78.19 -16.62 28.19
N SER A 1029 79.04 -17.28 27.39
CA SER A 1029 79.40 -18.69 27.59
C SER A 1029 80.16 -18.94 28.90
N SER A 1030 80.77 -17.91 29.49
CA SER A 1030 81.42 -18.00 30.82
C SER A 1030 80.46 -17.81 31.99
N SER A 1031 79.14 -17.62 31.74
CA SER A 1031 78.17 -17.44 32.82
C SER A 1031 78.01 -18.72 33.66
N THR A 1032 78.06 -18.58 34.98
CA THR A 1032 77.80 -19.67 35.92
C THR A 1032 76.32 -19.76 36.32
N VAL A 1033 75.47 -18.86 35.83
CA VAL A 1033 74.02 -18.88 36.06
C VAL A 1033 73.37 -19.81 35.02
N ALA A 1034 72.79 -20.93 35.48
CA ALA A 1034 72.25 -21.98 34.60
C ALA A 1034 71.13 -21.48 33.67
N THR A 1035 70.31 -20.52 34.11
CA THR A 1035 69.33 -19.82 33.28
C THR A 1035 69.06 -18.44 33.89
N THR A 1036 69.14 -17.40 33.08
CA THR A 1036 68.69 -16.04 33.41
C THR A 1036 67.41 -15.76 32.64
N ARG A 1037 66.42 -15.12 33.28
CA ARG A 1037 65.22 -14.60 32.61
C ARG A 1037 65.36 -13.09 32.46
N ILE A 1038 65.44 -12.63 31.23
CA ILE A 1038 65.34 -11.21 30.90
C ILE A 1038 63.87 -10.91 30.61
N ARG A 1039 63.29 -9.95 31.32
CA ARG A 1039 61.92 -9.45 31.15
C ARG A 1039 61.96 -8.13 30.39
N TYR A 1040 61.00 -7.95 29.48
CA TYR A 1040 60.72 -6.71 28.77
C TYR A 1040 59.26 -6.32 29.01
N ASP A 1041 59.03 -5.10 29.44
CA ASP A 1041 57.68 -4.54 29.65
C ASP A 1041 57.63 -3.07 29.21
N ASP A 1042 56.40 -2.54 29.04
CA ASP A 1042 56.15 -1.16 28.60
C ASP A 1042 56.95 -0.80 27.32
N TYR A 1043 56.91 -1.72 26.34
CA TYR A 1043 57.62 -1.56 25.08
C TYR A 1043 56.86 -0.57 24.19
N ARG A 1044 57.54 0.46 23.69
CA ARG A 1044 56.94 1.48 22.83
C ARG A 1044 57.92 1.97 21.77
N VAL A 1045 57.45 2.09 20.55
CA VAL A 1045 58.17 2.67 19.40
C VAL A 1045 57.39 3.84 18.85
N THR A 1046 58.03 5.01 18.75
CA THR A 1046 57.48 6.21 18.12
C THR A 1046 58.40 6.75 17.02
N THR A 1047 57.87 7.61 16.13
CA THR A 1047 58.68 8.39 15.18
C THR A 1047 59.24 9.69 15.79
N SER A 1048 58.68 10.15 16.90
CA SER A 1048 59.01 11.39 17.64
C SER A 1048 59.22 11.13 19.12
#